data_AF-A0A0H2RPB1-F1
#
_entry.id   AF-A0A0H2RPB1-F1
#
_cell.length_a   1.000
_cell.length_b   1.000
_cell.length_c   1.000
_cell.angle_alpha   90.00
_cell.angle_beta   90.00
_cell.angle_gamma   90.00
#
_symmetry.space_group_name_H-M   'P 1'
#
loop_
_entity.id
_entity.type
_entity.pdbx_description
1 polymer ?
#
loop_
_entity_poly.entity_id
_entity_poly.type
_entity_poly.pdbx_seq_one_letter_code
_entity_poly.pdbx_strand_id
1 'polypeptide(L)'
;MEYLNQDIQQLICSELSLDDVLKLKRVCKSLHCFITTSKQLWLYILKRDVLEKNIPVQVDLSRLESASAFFVEHHVEYALQLHRSFTANLQPVVHRRKLPLNITWCAIIRSIYFIVASSNVQESRISLWSLNENLGLCADYSVSGPIIDGRTFHTDGVVVIGLTIGSTKQHVQIIGVGIFDGNVKLFSLAVLSEYSDVRFVSDSFALCGVYEGDDTYPYMVNWKTRSKWRLMPGCLKDRHNLPLGMITNSACAATVWMDLFVVIMDDAVEVFRIGDFHNPNSQDAIAIATLPFTSTFPGVSEPIVAHAELAARGFRSDGNVLHFSYRTYEGCVYLASLIRHTSDETQITMSVGVMGGAPQPANFVSSASSLSYQIRLSGLYEFAPLSLDLIGINLRDATNTSQTRLIDVQSSRKLSIHNLPMMRFATSLDFDGAAGLIVIGTSKGDLCVVDFAANLSHRFDLLGHLPSLDKFGAFQELNKSCAEMDIPMYYMYMDLDEIAQGRIPTTLVDATIHSWNANGVTAFAHLLPPSWSSDWASFKYLKEWLAPSPRWPLQDQDFDVTNLVVTTLRMELNVRGDLTPLAFKMDAEEIVGPYGYRLRQIVVFRVGRRLYMTVVSDETDPTSVYYGALPVQYGDTFDANLLDEFVDTHDWFSLTDNRHGDEALDRVCSQAKATQQVLDFLEKYPGKLLNRRRLLSDNNPELWEAEEWRMLYEGVQDVLLEQSCGRDIDEPEM
;
A
#
# COMPACT_ATOMS: atom_id res chain seq x y z
N MET A 1 -15.95 48.46 27.20
CA MET A 1 -16.32 47.42 26.21
C MET A 1 -17.62 47.79 25.50
N GLU A 2 -18.76 47.86 26.18
CA GLU A 2 -20.08 48.04 25.51
C GLU A 2 -20.22 49.26 24.58
N TYR A 3 -19.46 50.35 24.82
CA TYR A 3 -19.47 51.56 23.98
C TYR A 3 -18.41 51.57 22.86
N LEU A 4 -17.57 50.53 22.76
CA LEU A 4 -16.54 50.44 21.73
C LEU A 4 -17.12 49.84 20.45
N ASN A 5 -16.58 50.23 19.28
CA ASN A 5 -16.89 49.58 18.00
C ASN A 5 -16.56 48.07 18.08
N GLN A 6 -17.39 47.22 17.47
CA GLN A 6 -17.20 45.77 17.40
C GLN A 6 -15.82 45.37 16.89
N ASP A 7 -15.26 46.11 15.92
CA ASP A 7 -13.91 45.84 15.40
C ASP A 7 -12.85 46.00 16.50
N ILE A 8 -12.98 47.04 17.33
CA ILE A 8 -12.09 47.29 18.47
C ILE A 8 -12.28 46.21 19.54
N GLN A 9 -13.53 45.83 19.82
CA GLN A 9 -13.81 44.74 20.76
C GLN A 9 -13.20 43.42 20.28
N GLN A 10 -13.26 43.13 18.98
CA GLN A 10 -12.68 41.93 18.40
C GLN A 10 -11.15 41.95 18.50
N LEU A 11 -10.51 43.08 18.18
CA LEU A 11 -9.07 43.24 18.34
C LEU A 11 -8.65 43.03 19.79
N ILE A 12 -9.33 43.67 20.74
CA ILE A 12 -9.06 43.48 22.17
C ILE A 12 -9.20 41.99 22.54
N CYS A 13 -10.30 41.33 22.16
CA CYS A 13 -10.52 39.93 22.47
C CYS A 13 -9.51 38.98 21.79
N SER A 14 -8.98 39.34 20.62
CA SER A 14 -7.97 38.55 19.91
C SER A 14 -6.61 38.60 20.61
N GLU A 15 -6.31 39.66 21.37
CA GLU A 15 -5.12 39.77 22.21
C GLU A 15 -5.26 39.02 23.55
N LEU A 16 -6.48 38.65 23.95
CA LEU A 16 -6.73 37.94 25.20
C LEU A 16 -6.45 36.44 25.07
N SER A 17 -6.01 35.81 26.17
CA SER A 17 -5.94 34.35 26.25
C SER A 17 -7.35 33.74 26.12
N LEU A 18 -7.45 32.49 25.67
CA LEU A 18 -8.76 31.82 25.60
C LEU A 18 -9.47 31.80 26.95
N ASP A 19 -8.74 31.57 28.04
CA ASP A 19 -9.31 31.56 29.40
C ASP A 19 -9.91 32.94 29.77
N ASP A 20 -9.24 34.02 29.40
CA ASP A 20 -9.75 35.38 29.62
C ASP A 20 -10.97 35.69 28.74
N VAL A 21 -10.98 35.24 27.48
CA VAL A 21 -12.16 35.36 26.60
C VAL A 21 -13.36 34.61 27.20
N LEU A 22 -13.16 33.39 27.69
CA LEU A 22 -14.22 32.60 28.31
C LEU A 22 -14.71 33.21 29.64
N LYS A 23 -13.82 33.80 30.43
CA LYS A 23 -14.19 34.58 31.62
C LYS A 23 -14.98 35.83 31.25
N LEU A 24 -14.53 36.57 30.23
CA LEU A 24 -15.19 37.77 29.72
C LEU A 24 -16.61 37.47 29.20
N LYS A 25 -16.77 36.32 28.51
CA LYS A 25 -18.07 35.80 28.04
C LYS A 25 -19.08 35.60 29.18
N ARG A 26 -18.63 35.44 30.44
CA ARG A 26 -19.48 35.25 31.63
C ARG A 26 -19.81 36.55 32.37
N VAL A 27 -19.22 37.70 32.00
CA VAL A 27 -19.36 38.96 32.74
C VAL A 27 -20.74 39.60 32.56
N CYS A 28 -21.20 39.76 31.32
CA CYS A 28 -22.53 40.32 31.02
C CYS A 28 -23.12 39.73 29.73
N LYS A 29 -24.44 39.89 29.54
CA LYS A 29 -25.16 39.39 28.34
C LYS A 29 -24.64 39.99 27.03
N SER A 30 -24.25 41.26 27.06
CA SER A 30 -23.73 41.97 25.88
C SER A 30 -22.42 41.33 25.40
N LEU A 31 -21.46 41.15 26.31
CA LEU A 31 -20.19 40.46 26.02
C LEU A 31 -20.39 38.99 25.64
N HIS A 32 -21.31 38.30 26.32
CA HIS A 32 -21.68 36.94 25.97
C HIS A 32 -22.15 36.85 24.51
N CYS A 33 -23.08 37.72 24.12
CA CYS A 33 -23.62 37.77 22.77
C CYS A 33 -22.52 38.11 21.75
N PHE A 34 -21.75 39.16 22.00
CA PHE A 34 -20.65 39.58 21.13
C PHE A 34 -19.64 38.46 20.88
N ILE A 35 -19.12 37.83 21.96
CA ILE A 35 -18.11 36.78 21.84
C ILE A 35 -18.68 35.57 21.11
N THR A 36 -19.87 35.08 21.50
CA THR A 36 -20.49 33.89 20.90
C THR A 36 -20.86 34.08 19.42
N THR A 37 -21.18 35.32 19.01
CA THR A 37 -21.59 35.62 17.62
C THR A 37 -20.44 36.07 16.72
N SER A 38 -19.25 36.37 17.26
CA SER A 38 -18.10 36.80 16.47
C SER A 38 -17.37 35.61 15.85
N LYS A 39 -17.73 35.27 14.61
CA LYS A 39 -17.08 34.18 13.85
C LYS A 39 -15.58 34.42 13.69
N GLN A 40 -15.18 35.66 13.37
CA GLN A 40 -13.78 36.00 13.13
C GLN A 40 -12.92 35.83 14.40
N LEU A 41 -13.44 36.17 15.57
CA LEU A 41 -12.77 35.91 16.84
C LEU A 41 -12.54 34.40 17.04
N TRP A 42 -13.56 33.57 16.80
CA TRP A 42 -13.42 32.13 16.97
C TRP A 42 -12.52 31.47 15.92
N LEU A 43 -12.51 31.95 14.68
CA LEU A 43 -11.55 31.51 13.66
C LEU A 43 -10.11 31.86 14.07
N TYR A 44 -9.91 33.05 14.64
CA TYR A 44 -8.60 33.46 15.16
C TYR A 44 -8.17 32.57 16.34
N ILE A 45 -9.07 32.31 17.30
CA ILE A 45 -8.81 31.40 18.42
C ILE A 45 -8.54 29.98 17.92
N LEU A 46 -9.32 29.47 16.96
CA LEU A 46 -9.10 28.16 16.33
C LEU A 46 -7.69 28.09 15.75
N LYS A 47 -7.26 29.11 15.00
CA LYS A 47 -5.91 29.17 14.46
C LYS A 47 -4.86 29.18 15.58
N ARG A 48 -4.91 30.15 16.49
CA ARG A 48 -3.90 30.39 17.52
C ARG A 48 -3.81 29.28 18.57
N ASP A 49 -4.94 28.85 19.09
CA ASP A 49 -4.99 27.98 20.27
C ASP A 49 -5.14 26.49 19.94
N VAL A 50 -5.49 26.15 18.70
CA VAL A 50 -5.72 24.77 18.28
C VAL A 50 -4.80 24.39 17.11
N LEU A 51 -4.89 25.08 15.96
CA LEU A 51 -4.14 24.69 14.76
C LEU A 51 -2.62 24.93 14.91
N GLU A 52 -2.19 26.09 15.40
CA GLU A 52 -0.77 26.41 15.64
C GLU A 52 -0.13 25.53 16.72
N LYS A 53 -0.94 24.92 17.57
CA LYS A 53 -0.49 23.93 18.57
C LYS A 53 -0.57 22.50 18.07
N ASN A 54 -0.86 22.30 16.78
CA ASN A 54 -1.11 21.01 16.17
C ASN A 54 -2.13 20.21 17.00
N ILE A 55 -3.28 20.77 17.33
CA ILE A 55 -4.36 20.00 17.99
C ILE A 55 -5.31 19.49 16.89
N PRO A 56 -5.64 18.18 16.85
CA PRO A 56 -6.54 17.65 15.83
C PRO A 56 -7.92 18.29 15.92
N VAL A 57 -8.50 18.62 14.77
CA VAL A 57 -9.86 19.16 14.68
C VAL A 57 -10.58 18.46 13.53
N GLN A 58 -11.80 17.98 13.78
CA GLN A 58 -12.67 17.48 12.73
C GLN A 58 -13.33 18.66 12.03
N VAL A 59 -12.59 19.34 11.15
CA VAL A 59 -13.14 20.45 10.37
C VAL A 59 -12.98 20.15 8.89
N ASP A 60 -14.10 20.11 8.20
CA ASP A 60 -14.14 20.27 6.76
C ASP A 60 -14.04 21.78 6.44
N LEU A 61 -13.07 22.18 5.62
CA LEU A 61 -12.81 23.60 5.34
C LEU A 61 -13.97 24.25 4.60
N SER A 62 -14.65 23.51 3.72
CA SER A 62 -15.87 23.99 3.04
C SER A 62 -16.95 24.39 4.05
N ARG A 63 -17.00 23.68 5.18
CA ARG A 63 -17.92 23.97 6.27
C ARG A 63 -17.46 25.14 7.11
N LEU A 64 -16.16 25.37 7.29
CA LEU A 64 -15.68 26.48 8.11
C LEU A 64 -16.05 27.84 7.49
N GLU A 65 -16.02 27.98 6.17
CA GLU A 65 -16.43 29.20 5.46
C GLU A 65 -17.92 29.50 5.62
N SER A 66 -18.75 28.47 5.63
CA SER A 66 -20.21 28.57 5.80
C SER A 66 -20.68 28.45 7.26
N ALA A 67 -19.80 28.05 8.18
CA ALA A 67 -20.13 27.80 9.58
C ALA A 67 -20.57 29.05 10.33
N SER A 68 -21.46 28.86 11.30
CA SER A 68 -21.80 29.90 12.28
C SER A 68 -20.66 30.07 13.29
N ALA A 69 -20.60 31.23 13.96
CA ALA A 69 -19.64 31.48 15.04
C ALA A 69 -19.74 30.43 16.16
N PHE A 70 -20.97 30.06 16.53
CA PHE A 70 -21.25 29.02 17.52
C PHE A 70 -20.66 27.67 17.13
N PHE A 71 -20.76 27.29 15.85
CA PHE A 71 -20.18 26.04 15.36
C PHE A 71 -18.65 26.04 15.48
N VAL A 72 -18.00 27.16 15.13
CA VAL A 72 -16.53 27.29 15.27
C VAL A 72 -16.11 27.26 16.74
N GLU A 73 -16.78 28.04 17.60
CA GLU A 73 -16.56 28.03 19.05
C GLU A 73 -16.58 26.61 19.60
N HIS A 74 -17.61 25.85 19.24
CA HIS A 74 -17.79 24.51 19.75
C HIS A 74 -16.70 23.54 19.29
N HIS A 75 -16.23 23.66 18.04
CA HIS A 75 -15.10 22.84 17.55
C HIS A 75 -13.81 23.16 18.30
N VAL A 76 -13.58 24.43 18.64
CA VAL A 76 -12.46 24.85 19.48
C VAL A 76 -12.57 24.22 20.86
N GLU A 77 -13.72 24.35 21.52
CA GLU A 77 -13.95 23.76 22.85
C GLU A 77 -13.75 22.24 22.84
N TYR A 78 -14.33 21.56 21.85
CA TYR A 78 -14.22 20.12 21.69
C TYR A 78 -12.78 19.67 21.47
N ALA A 79 -12.05 20.28 20.53
CA ALA A 79 -10.67 19.93 20.23
C ALA A 79 -9.75 20.10 21.45
N LEU A 80 -9.93 21.19 22.21
CA LEU A 80 -9.17 21.44 23.43
C LEU A 80 -9.51 20.47 24.56
N GLN A 81 -10.79 20.12 24.73
CA GLN A 81 -11.21 19.13 25.72
C GLN A 81 -10.68 17.74 25.37
N LEU A 82 -10.74 17.36 24.09
CA LEU A 82 -10.21 16.09 23.60
C LEU A 82 -8.67 16.02 23.74
N HIS A 83 -7.97 17.10 23.40
CA HIS A 83 -6.53 17.21 23.63
C HIS A 83 -6.17 17.03 25.10
N ARG A 84 -6.97 17.61 26.01
CA ARG A 84 -6.83 17.36 27.46
C ARG A 84 -7.10 15.90 27.80
N SER A 85 -8.06 15.22 27.19
CA SER A 85 -8.30 13.78 27.40
C SER A 85 -7.13 12.89 26.98
N PHE A 86 -6.44 13.26 25.90
CA PHE A 86 -5.24 12.55 25.45
C PHE A 86 -4.04 12.76 26.40
N THR A 87 -3.84 14.00 26.84
CA THR A 87 -2.66 14.42 27.62
C THR A 87 -2.81 14.20 29.13
N ALA A 88 -3.99 14.48 29.70
CA ALA A 88 -4.31 14.09 31.07
C ALA A 88 -4.53 12.58 31.09
N ASN A 89 -4.05 11.87 32.11
CA ASN A 89 -4.18 10.41 32.28
C ASN A 89 -5.64 9.92 32.49
N LEU A 90 -6.62 10.57 31.87
CA LEU A 90 -8.04 10.24 31.87
C LEU A 90 -8.26 8.93 31.12
N GLN A 91 -8.97 7.99 31.76
CA GLN A 91 -9.29 6.71 31.16
C GLN A 91 -10.37 6.91 30.09
N PRO A 92 -10.16 6.44 28.84
CA PRO A 92 -11.20 6.46 27.84
C PRO A 92 -12.32 5.49 28.21
N VAL A 93 -13.53 5.73 27.67
CA VAL A 93 -14.63 4.77 27.78
C VAL A 93 -14.44 3.71 26.70
N VAL A 94 -14.60 2.44 27.08
CA VAL A 94 -14.46 1.31 26.15
C VAL A 94 -15.82 0.68 25.92
N HIS A 95 -16.27 0.71 24.67
CA HIS A 95 -17.46 0.00 24.23
C HIS A 95 -17.03 -1.29 23.53
N ARG A 96 -17.67 -2.41 23.85
CA ARG A 96 -17.33 -3.72 23.26
C ARG A 96 -18.58 -4.48 22.85
N ARG A 97 -18.52 -5.12 21.69
CA ARG A 97 -19.55 -6.01 21.16
C ARG A 97 -18.91 -7.27 20.59
N LYS A 98 -19.46 -8.43 20.93
CA LYS A 98 -19.10 -9.70 20.29
C LYS A 98 -19.98 -9.90 19.05
N LEU A 99 -19.35 -10.11 17.90
CA LEU A 99 -19.99 -10.45 16.65
C LEU A 99 -19.92 -11.97 16.42
N PRO A 100 -20.86 -12.53 15.63
CA PRO A 100 -20.85 -13.96 15.31
C PRO A 100 -19.73 -14.35 14.33
N LEU A 101 -19.20 -13.39 13.57
CA LEU A 101 -18.18 -13.58 12.54
C LEU A 101 -16.86 -12.94 12.94
N ASN A 102 -15.76 -13.40 12.33
CA ASN A 102 -14.45 -12.82 12.55
C ASN A 102 -14.37 -11.47 11.83
N ILE A 103 -13.86 -10.43 12.48
CA ILE A 103 -13.75 -9.10 11.86
C ILE A 103 -12.53 -9.11 10.96
N THR A 104 -12.69 -8.76 9.69
CA THR A 104 -11.58 -8.70 8.71
C THR A 104 -11.08 -7.27 8.55
N TRP A 105 -11.97 -6.30 8.61
CA TRP A 105 -11.65 -4.88 8.43
C TRP A 105 -12.64 -4.01 9.19
N CYS A 106 -12.19 -2.85 9.69
CA CYS A 106 -13.06 -1.85 10.29
C CYS A 106 -12.52 -0.44 10.02
N ALA A 107 -13.43 0.53 9.95
CA ALA A 107 -13.05 1.93 9.78
C ALA A 107 -14.06 2.88 10.43
N ILE A 108 -13.54 4.01 10.91
CA ILE A 108 -14.30 5.16 11.40
C ILE A 108 -14.70 6.00 10.18
N ILE A 109 -16.00 6.05 9.92
CA ILE A 109 -16.55 6.84 8.83
C ILE A 109 -16.80 8.27 9.30
N ARG A 110 -17.60 8.45 10.33
CA ARG A 110 -17.96 9.80 10.79
C ARG A 110 -18.21 9.72 12.27
N SER A 111 -17.22 10.07 13.07
CA SER A 111 -17.28 10.47 14.49
C SER A 111 -18.00 9.56 15.47
N ILE A 112 -19.23 9.14 15.21
CA ILE A 112 -20.02 8.15 15.94
C ILE A 112 -20.34 6.91 15.10
N TYR A 113 -20.17 6.96 13.77
CA TYR A 113 -20.44 5.90 12.82
C TYR A 113 -19.16 5.19 12.38
N PHE A 114 -19.22 3.86 12.37
CA PHE A 114 -18.13 2.98 11.99
C PHE A 114 -18.67 1.84 11.16
N ILE A 115 -17.84 1.37 10.22
CA ILE A 115 -18.13 0.24 9.36
C ILE A 115 -17.26 -0.93 9.76
N VAL A 116 -17.84 -2.12 9.71
CA VAL A 116 -17.19 -3.36 10.13
C VAL A 116 -17.48 -4.40 9.08
N ALA A 117 -16.41 -4.91 8.48
CA ALA A 117 -16.44 -6.09 7.67
C ALA A 117 -16.15 -7.32 8.54
N SER A 118 -16.96 -8.35 8.42
CA SER A 118 -16.77 -9.59 9.15
C SER A 118 -17.11 -10.78 8.29
N SER A 119 -16.30 -11.84 8.33
CA SER A 119 -16.42 -12.97 7.44
C SER A 119 -15.90 -14.26 8.06
N ASN A 120 -16.42 -15.38 7.56
CA ASN A 120 -15.84 -16.71 7.64
C ASN A 120 -15.96 -17.37 6.25
N VAL A 121 -15.66 -18.67 6.14
CA VAL A 121 -15.73 -19.38 4.85
C VAL A 121 -17.16 -19.56 4.31
N GLN A 122 -18.19 -19.40 5.15
CA GLN A 122 -19.60 -19.58 4.76
C GLN A 122 -20.32 -18.28 4.40
N GLU A 123 -19.96 -17.16 5.03
CA GLU A 123 -20.58 -15.86 4.79
C GLU A 123 -19.60 -14.70 5.02
N SER A 124 -19.89 -13.58 4.35
CA SER A 124 -19.19 -12.31 4.54
C SER A 124 -20.19 -11.17 4.58
N ARG A 125 -19.97 -10.27 5.53
CA ARG A 125 -20.89 -9.17 5.82
C ARG A 125 -20.16 -7.86 5.97
N ILE A 126 -20.85 -6.80 5.58
CA ILE A 126 -20.50 -5.43 5.87
C ILE A 126 -21.62 -4.78 6.67
N SER A 127 -21.27 -4.32 7.86
CA SER A 127 -22.21 -3.81 8.84
C SER A 127 -21.82 -2.40 9.25
N LEU A 128 -22.82 -1.54 9.39
CA LEU A 128 -22.65 -0.17 9.85
C LEU A 128 -23.21 -0.04 11.25
N TRP A 129 -22.46 0.62 12.12
CA TRP A 129 -22.75 0.72 13.54
C TRP A 129 -22.64 2.17 14.01
N SER A 130 -23.26 2.47 15.15
CA SER A 130 -23.21 3.78 15.79
C SER A 130 -23.01 3.72 17.30
N LEU A 131 -22.42 4.77 17.87
CA LEU A 131 -22.25 4.91 19.32
C LEU A 131 -23.52 5.35 20.08
N ASN A 132 -24.60 5.72 19.39
CA ASN A 132 -25.83 6.24 20.02
C ASN A 132 -26.47 5.26 21.01
N GLU A 133 -26.32 3.95 20.79
CA GLU A 133 -26.95 2.90 21.60
C GLU A 133 -25.91 1.88 22.14
N ASN A 134 -24.74 2.35 22.59
CA ASN A 134 -23.64 1.48 23.04
C ASN A 134 -23.23 0.45 21.96
N LEU A 135 -22.83 0.93 20.78
CA LEU A 135 -22.58 0.13 19.57
C LEU A 135 -23.86 -0.50 19.02
N GLY A 136 -24.82 0.36 18.64
CA GLY A 136 -26.04 -0.05 17.96
C GLY A 136 -25.78 -0.35 16.48
N LEU A 137 -26.29 -1.48 15.99
CA LEU A 137 -26.23 -1.86 14.58
C LEU A 137 -27.24 -1.01 13.79
N CYS A 138 -26.77 -0.25 12.81
CA CYS A 138 -27.60 0.59 11.95
C CYS A 138 -28.04 -0.13 10.68
N ALA A 139 -27.12 -0.89 10.05
CA ALA A 139 -27.40 -1.65 8.84
C ALA A 139 -26.45 -2.84 8.70
N ASP A 140 -26.88 -3.90 8.03
CA ASP A 140 -26.10 -5.13 7.79
C ASP A 140 -26.40 -5.63 6.38
N TYR A 141 -25.34 -5.97 5.63
CA TYR A 141 -25.41 -6.36 4.23
C TYR A 141 -24.45 -7.51 3.95
N SER A 142 -24.84 -8.41 3.04
CA SER A 142 -23.99 -9.52 2.62
C SER A 142 -23.13 -9.14 1.42
N VAL A 143 -21.92 -9.67 1.37
CA VAL A 143 -20.97 -9.53 0.25
C VAL A 143 -20.45 -10.91 -0.15
N SER A 144 -20.02 -11.05 -1.41
CA SER A 144 -19.65 -12.36 -1.99
C SER A 144 -18.26 -12.86 -1.60
N GLY A 145 -17.53 -12.17 -0.73
CA GLY A 145 -16.20 -12.55 -0.31
C GLY A 145 -15.72 -11.72 0.88
N PRO A 146 -14.64 -12.14 1.57
CA PRO A 146 -14.09 -11.36 2.68
C PRO A 146 -13.59 -10.00 2.19
N ILE A 147 -13.75 -8.97 3.01
CA ILE A 147 -13.15 -7.65 2.72
C ILE A 147 -11.73 -7.68 3.26
N ILE A 148 -10.76 -7.58 2.35
CA ILE A 148 -9.33 -7.65 2.62
C ILE A 148 -8.83 -6.31 3.17
N ASP A 149 -9.21 -5.22 2.51
CA ASP A 149 -8.83 -3.86 2.87
C ASP A 149 -9.92 -2.89 2.40
N GLY A 150 -9.89 -1.66 2.89
CA GLY A 150 -10.79 -0.60 2.48
C GLY A 150 -10.27 0.80 2.78
N ARG A 151 -10.75 1.77 2.01
CA ARG A 151 -10.41 3.19 2.15
C ARG A 151 -11.69 4.00 2.19
N THR A 152 -11.73 4.99 3.08
CA THR A 152 -12.88 5.87 3.27
C THR A 152 -12.55 7.28 2.79
N PHE A 153 -13.52 7.92 2.14
CA PHE A 153 -13.43 9.31 1.73
C PHE A 153 -14.73 10.03 2.05
N HIS A 154 -14.57 11.24 2.59
CA HIS A 154 -15.68 12.04 3.08
C HIS A 154 -15.92 13.19 2.13
N THR A 155 -17.09 13.22 1.50
CA THR A 155 -17.61 14.43 0.85
C THR A 155 -18.71 15.06 1.69
N ASP A 156 -19.15 16.25 1.27
CA ASP A 156 -20.33 16.90 1.85
C ASP A 156 -21.64 16.15 1.54
N GLY A 157 -21.70 15.39 0.44
CA GLY A 157 -22.92 14.72 -0.02
C GLY A 157 -23.01 13.22 0.27
N VAL A 158 -21.88 12.53 0.36
CA VAL A 158 -21.81 11.07 0.55
C VAL A 158 -20.48 10.68 1.18
N VAL A 159 -20.46 9.63 1.99
CA VAL A 159 -19.19 8.97 2.33
C VAL A 159 -18.96 7.89 1.29
N VAL A 160 -17.88 8.02 0.54
CA VAL A 160 -17.45 7.01 -0.45
C VAL A 160 -16.48 6.06 0.24
N ILE A 161 -16.65 4.76 -0.01
CA ILE A 161 -15.76 3.73 0.51
C ILE A 161 -15.36 2.83 -0.65
N GLY A 162 -14.06 2.66 -0.85
CA GLY A 162 -13.51 1.63 -1.73
C GLY A 162 -13.14 0.41 -0.90
N LEU A 163 -13.57 -0.77 -1.32
CA LEU A 163 -13.34 -2.04 -0.63
C LEU A 163 -12.66 -3.03 -1.57
N THR A 164 -11.61 -3.70 -1.11
CA THR A 164 -11.03 -4.85 -1.80
C THR A 164 -11.78 -6.11 -1.37
N ILE A 165 -12.54 -6.71 -2.28
CA ILE A 165 -13.25 -7.97 -2.05
C ILE A 165 -12.33 -9.13 -2.43
N GLY A 166 -12.04 -9.98 -1.47
CA GLY A 166 -11.17 -11.15 -1.56
C GLY A 166 -11.82 -12.36 -2.20
N SER A 167 -12.54 -12.17 -3.31
CA SER A 167 -13.18 -13.27 -4.03
C SER A 167 -12.18 -14.15 -4.80
N THR A 168 -12.65 -15.19 -5.49
CA THR A 168 -11.81 -15.98 -6.42
C THR A 168 -11.12 -15.08 -7.43
N LYS A 169 -11.87 -14.15 -8.03
CA LYS A 169 -11.32 -13.00 -8.76
C LYS A 169 -11.45 -11.77 -7.88
N GLN A 170 -10.36 -11.38 -7.22
CA GLN A 170 -10.38 -10.20 -6.36
C GLN A 170 -10.81 -8.97 -7.16
N HIS A 171 -11.61 -8.10 -6.54
CA HIS A 171 -12.07 -6.88 -7.19
C HIS A 171 -12.23 -5.71 -6.20
N VAL A 172 -12.26 -4.48 -6.71
CA VAL A 172 -12.60 -3.30 -5.92
C VAL A 172 -14.09 -2.97 -6.06
N GLN A 173 -14.79 -2.87 -4.94
CA GLN A 173 -16.17 -2.40 -4.87
C GLN A 173 -16.20 -0.99 -4.27
N ILE A 174 -16.78 -0.03 -4.99
CA ILE A 174 -17.01 1.34 -4.51
C ILE A 174 -18.44 1.42 -4.00
N ILE A 175 -18.61 1.80 -2.74
CA ILE A 175 -19.92 1.95 -2.09
C ILE A 175 -20.09 3.36 -1.53
N GLY A 176 -21.34 3.80 -1.42
CA GLY A 176 -21.74 5.04 -0.77
C GLY A 176 -22.44 4.77 0.56
N VAL A 177 -22.26 5.68 1.53
CA VAL A 177 -22.94 5.68 2.82
C VAL A 177 -23.63 7.02 3.05
N GLY A 178 -24.89 6.97 3.47
CA GLY A 178 -25.67 8.16 3.82
C GLY A 178 -27.03 7.80 4.44
N ILE A 179 -27.85 8.83 4.68
CA ILE A 179 -29.20 8.70 5.22
C ILE A 179 -30.22 8.82 4.09
N PHE A 180 -31.15 7.88 4.00
CA PHE A 180 -32.27 7.91 3.09
C PHE A 180 -33.54 7.49 3.82
N ASP A 181 -34.60 8.30 3.73
CA ASP A 181 -35.85 8.11 4.49
C ASP A 181 -35.61 7.90 6.00
N GLY A 182 -34.69 8.70 6.57
CA GLY A 182 -34.32 8.63 7.99
C GLY A 182 -33.51 7.39 8.39
N ASN A 183 -33.24 6.47 7.47
CA ASN A 183 -32.48 5.25 7.72
C ASN A 183 -31.09 5.35 7.11
N VAL A 184 -30.11 4.77 7.79
CA VAL A 184 -28.76 4.70 7.23
C VAL A 184 -28.67 3.57 6.22
N LYS A 185 -28.10 3.84 5.04
CA LYS A 185 -28.00 2.86 3.95
C LYS A 185 -26.60 2.78 3.38
N LEU A 186 -26.25 1.57 2.91
CA LEU A 186 -25.12 1.31 2.03
C LEU A 186 -25.63 0.99 0.62
N PHE A 187 -25.01 1.58 -0.40
CA PHE A 187 -25.40 1.37 -1.79
C PHE A 187 -24.17 1.23 -2.68
N SER A 188 -24.30 0.43 -3.73
CA SER A 188 -23.22 0.21 -4.70
C SER A 188 -23.10 1.41 -5.63
N LEU A 189 -21.90 1.96 -5.77
CA LEU A 189 -21.58 3.04 -6.70
C LEU A 189 -20.90 2.50 -7.97
N ALA A 190 -19.94 1.59 -7.81
CA ALA A 190 -19.24 0.96 -8.92
C ALA A 190 -18.61 -0.38 -8.50
N VAL A 191 -18.41 -1.26 -9.47
CA VAL A 191 -17.62 -2.49 -9.34
C VAL A 191 -16.48 -2.44 -10.35
N LEU A 192 -15.24 -2.49 -9.89
CA LEU A 192 -14.02 -2.49 -10.68
C LEU A 192 -13.46 -3.93 -10.72
N SER A 193 -14.05 -4.77 -11.57
CA SER A 193 -13.77 -6.22 -11.63
C SER A 193 -12.33 -6.59 -12.03
N GLU A 194 -11.62 -5.68 -12.67
CA GLU A 194 -10.24 -5.88 -13.14
C GLU A 194 -9.20 -5.38 -12.12
N TYR A 195 -9.62 -4.79 -11.00
CA TYR A 195 -8.72 -4.11 -10.07
C TYR A 195 -8.83 -4.70 -8.68
N SER A 196 -7.74 -4.82 -7.95
CA SER A 196 -7.75 -5.15 -6.53
C SER A 196 -6.81 -4.23 -5.75
N ASP A 197 -6.78 -4.40 -4.43
CA ASP A 197 -5.91 -3.66 -3.51
C ASP A 197 -6.13 -2.12 -3.54
N VAL A 198 -7.31 -1.67 -3.11
CA VAL A 198 -7.62 -0.24 -3.04
C VAL A 198 -6.74 0.50 -2.02
N ARG A 199 -5.98 1.48 -2.48
CA ARG A 199 -5.05 2.28 -1.65
C ARG A 199 -5.51 3.69 -1.38
N PHE A 200 -6.39 4.20 -2.23
CA PHE A 200 -7.01 5.52 -2.09
C PHE A 200 -8.37 5.54 -2.78
N VAL A 201 -9.28 6.34 -2.24
CA VAL A 201 -10.56 6.65 -2.88
C VAL A 201 -10.87 8.13 -2.68
N SER A 202 -11.50 8.74 -3.68
CA SER A 202 -12.03 10.10 -3.63
C SER A 202 -13.42 10.17 -4.28
N ASP A 203 -13.94 11.38 -4.53
CA ASP A 203 -15.26 11.56 -5.13
C ASP A 203 -15.41 10.84 -6.49
N SER A 204 -14.38 10.77 -7.32
CA SER A 204 -14.47 10.10 -8.63
C SER A 204 -13.30 9.19 -8.94
N PHE A 205 -12.26 9.20 -8.11
CA PHE A 205 -11.04 8.45 -8.35
C PHE A 205 -10.85 7.34 -7.31
N ALA A 206 -10.18 6.27 -7.72
CA ALA A 206 -9.65 5.23 -6.85
C ALA A 206 -8.24 4.88 -7.31
N LEU A 207 -7.31 4.73 -6.37
CA LEU A 207 -6.02 4.13 -6.64
C LEU A 207 -6.09 2.65 -6.29
N CYS A 208 -5.78 1.79 -7.24
CA CYS A 208 -5.72 0.35 -7.07
C CYS A 208 -4.28 -0.11 -7.25
N GLY A 209 -3.76 -0.94 -6.34
CA GLY A 209 -2.41 -1.48 -6.41
C GLY A 209 -2.25 -2.55 -7.49
N VAL A 210 -3.36 -3.21 -7.86
CA VAL A 210 -3.34 -4.35 -8.77
C VAL A 210 -4.32 -4.15 -9.92
N TYR A 211 -3.91 -4.50 -11.14
CA TYR A 211 -4.74 -4.55 -12.34
C TYR A 211 -4.58 -5.90 -13.05
N GLU A 212 -5.67 -6.64 -13.23
CA GLU A 212 -5.69 -7.98 -13.83
C GLU A 212 -4.72 -8.97 -13.16
N GLY A 213 -4.53 -8.81 -11.85
CA GLY A 213 -3.59 -9.59 -11.04
C GLY A 213 -2.14 -9.11 -11.12
N ASP A 214 -1.84 -8.09 -11.92
CA ASP A 214 -0.51 -7.48 -12.05
C ASP A 214 -0.36 -6.33 -11.04
N ASP A 215 0.68 -6.40 -10.23
CA ASP A 215 1.03 -5.44 -9.18
C ASP A 215 2.30 -4.63 -9.50
N THR A 216 2.77 -4.67 -10.76
CA THR A 216 3.96 -3.92 -11.18
C THR A 216 3.79 -2.41 -11.02
N TYR A 217 2.61 -1.91 -11.39
CA TYR A 217 2.29 -0.49 -11.34
C TYR A 217 0.91 -0.29 -10.73
N PRO A 218 0.75 0.68 -9.83
CA PRO A 218 -0.58 1.05 -9.37
C PRO A 218 -1.32 1.84 -10.46
N TYR A 219 -2.65 1.72 -10.44
CA TYR A 219 -3.53 2.36 -11.41
C TYR A 219 -4.45 3.35 -10.73
N MET A 220 -4.40 4.59 -11.19
CA MET A 220 -5.43 5.57 -10.91
C MET A 220 -6.62 5.30 -11.83
N VAL A 221 -7.82 5.17 -11.28
CA VAL A 221 -9.04 4.88 -12.04
C VAL A 221 -10.09 5.91 -11.69
N ASN A 222 -10.64 6.58 -12.70
CA ASN A 222 -11.88 7.33 -12.54
C ASN A 222 -13.03 6.33 -12.59
N TRP A 223 -13.56 5.93 -11.44
CA TRP A 223 -14.58 4.88 -11.37
C TRP A 223 -15.93 5.31 -11.95
N LYS A 224 -16.18 6.62 -12.11
CA LYS A 224 -17.37 7.16 -12.78
C LYS A 224 -17.27 7.03 -14.31
N THR A 225 -16.12 7.37 -14.90
CA THR A 225 -15.91 7.37 -16.36
C THR A 225 -15.25 6.11 -16.90
N ARG A 226 -14.73 5.25 -16.01
CA ARG A 226 -13.87 4.08 -16.31
C ARG A 226 -12.54 4.42 -17.00
N SER A 227 -12.14 5.70 -17.01
CA SER A 227 -10.81 6.10 -17.45
C SER A 227 -9.75 5.61 -16.46
N LYS A 228 -8.57 5.23 -16.94
CA LYS A 228 -7.49 4.68 -16.12
C LYS A 228 -6.13 5.24 -16.55
N TRP A 229 -5.25 5.41 -15.58
CA TRP A 229 -3.88 5.88 -15.75
C TRP A 229 -2.95 4.99 -14.94
N ARG A 230 -2.01 4.35 -15.61
CA ARG A 230 -0.90 3.64 -14.98
C ARG A 230 0.05 4.67 -14.39
N LEU A 231 0.39 4.52 -13.11
CA LEU A 231 1.32 5.41 -12.44
C LEU A 231 2.75 4.89 -12.62
N MET A 232 3.51 5.62 -13.43
CA MET A 232 4.88 5.27 -13.80
C MET A 232 5.89 6.00 -12.90
N PRO A 233 6.89 5.28 -12.36
CA PRO A 233 7.93 5.88 -11.54
C PRO A 233 8.71 6.95 -12.32
N GLY A 234 9.13 7.98 -11.60
CA GLY A 234 9.84 9.12 -12.19
C GLY A 234 11.19 8.74 -12.81
N CYS A 235 11.84 7.69 -12.30
CA CYS A 235 13.12 7.18 -12.81
C CYS A 235 13.02 6.64 -14.27
N LEU A 236 11.82 6.30 -14.74
CA LEU A 236 11.61 5.85 -16.12
C LEU A 236 11.59 6.98 -17.16
N LYS A 237 11.57 8.26 -16.73
CA LYS A 237 11.66 9.41 -17.65
C LYS A 237 12.93 9.39 -18.48
N ASP A 238 14.05 8.99 -17.88
CA ASP A 238 15.35 8.99 -18.54
C ASP A 238 15.74 7.59 -19.03
N ARG A 239 14.94 6.57 -18.70
CA ARG A 239 15.24 5.15 -18.92
C ARG A 239 14.13 4.41 -19.67
N HIS A 240 13.71 4.96 -20.83
CA HIS A 240 12.66 4.36 -21.67
C HIS A 240 12.94 2.93 -22.15
N ASN A 241 14.20 2.48 -22.10
CA ASN A 241 14.62 1.15 -22.54
C ASN A 241 14.68 0.11 -21.41
N LEU A 242 14.38 0.48 -20.16
CA LEU A 242 14.28 -0.51 -19.10
C LEU A 242 13.10 -1.45 -19.38
N PRO A 243 13.30 -2.78 -19.30
CA PRO A 243 12.19 -3.72 -19.47
C PRO A 243 11.08 -3.39 -18.47
N LEU A 244 9.87 -3.15 -18.99
CA LEU A 244 8.67 -2.95 -18.18
C LEU A 244 8.47 -4.20 -17.31
N GLY A 245 8.37 -4.02 -15.99
CA GLY A 245 8.25 -5.15 -15.07
C GLY A 245 9.52 -5.54 -14.34
N MET A 246 10.56 -4.71 -14.27
CA MET A 246 11.69 -4.94 -13.36
C MET A 246 11.53 -4.20 -12.03
N ILE A 247 10.99 -3.00 -12.07
CA ILE A 247 10.69 -2.20 -10.88
C ILE A 247 9.36 -2.70 -10.29
N THR A 248 9.40 -3.29 -9.10
CA THR A 248 8.19 -3.55 -8.29
C THR A 248 7.94 -2.33 -7.41
N ASN A 249 6.92 -1.54 -7.73
CA ASN A 249 6.51 -0.43 -6.86
C ASN A 249 5.09 -0.67 -6.36
N SER A 250 4.99 -1.40 -5.26
CA SER A 250 3.69 -1.65 -4.63
C SER A 250 3.23 -0.41 -3.87
N ALA A 251 2.13 0.18 -4.31
CA ALA A 251 1.51 1.28 -3.58
C ALA A 251 1.04 0.81 -2.20
N CYS A 252 1.59 1.43 -1.15
CA CYS A 252 1.20 1.19 0.23
C CYS A 252 0.08 2.14 0.67
N ALA A 253 0.16 3.40 0.27
CA ALA A 253 -0.84 4.43 0.58
C ALA A 253 -0.79 5.57 -0.44
N ALA A 254 -1.88 6.33 -0.57
CA ALA A 254 -1.87 7.55 -1.36
C ALA A 254 -2.83 8.61 -0.83
N THR A 255 -2.57 9.86 -1.18
CA THR A 255 -3.44 10.99 -0.86
C THR A 255 -3.37 12.06 -1.95
N VAL A 256 -4.42 12.89 -1.98
CA VAL A 256 -4.35 14.21 -2.60
C VAL A 256 -3.68 15.17 -1.61
N TRP A 257 -2.73 15.95 -2.10
CA TRP A 257 -2.05 17.00 -1.36
C TRP A 257 -1.98 18.25 -2.24
N MET A 258 -2.81 19.24 -1.93
CA MET A 258 -3.03 20.41 -2.79
C MET A 258 -3.51 19.97 -4.19
N ASP A 259 -2.77 20.36 -5.23
CA ASP A 259 -2.91 20.01 -6.65
C ASP A 259 -2.07 18.77 -7.05
N LEU A 260 -1.41 18.14 -6.08
CA LEU A 260 -0.56 16.98 -6.27
C LEU A 260 -1.24 15.71 -5.77
N PHE A 261 -0.90 14.59 -6.40
CA PHE A 261 -1.26 13.27 -5.94
C PHE A 261 0.02 12.56 -5.48
N VAL A 262 0.06 12.17 -4.21
CA VAL A 262 1.22 11.55 -3.58
C VAL A 262 0.93 10.08 -3.37
N VAL A 263 1.83 9.22 -3.84
CA VAL A 263 1.79 7.78 -3.64
C VAL A 263 3.02 7.36 -2.86
N ILE A 264 2.81 6.69 -1.74
CA ILE A 264 3.85 6.03 -0.99
C ILE A 264 3.96 4.61 -1.54
N MET A 265 5.06 4.35 -2.25
CA MET A 265 5.45 3.02 -2.71
C MET A 265 6.20 2.29 -1.58
N ASP A 266 6.62 1.07 -1.84
CA ASP A 266 7.48 0.28 -0.96
C ASP A 266 8.92 0.78 -0.88
N ASP A 267 9.46 1.39 -1.94
CA ASP A 267 10.85 1.86 -2.01
C ASP A 267 11.02 3.40 -2.03
N ALA A 268 9.97 4.11 -2.43
CA ALA A 268 10.00 5.55 -2.61
C ALA A 268 8.66 6.24 -2.37
N VAL A 269 8.69 7.57 -2.31
CA VAL A 269 7.50 8.41 -2.45
C VAL A 269 7.47 9.02 -3.84
N GLU A 270 6.38 8.79 -4.56
CA GLU A 270 6.15 9.31 -5.90
C GLU A 270 5.08 10.40 -5.88
N VAL A 271 5.32 11.45 -6.64
CA VAL A 271 4.41 12.61 -6.71
C VAL A 271 3.99 12.83 -8.15
N PHE A 272 2.69 12.99 -8.37
CA PHE A 272 2.04 13.19 -9.68
C PHE A 272 1.24 14.49 -9.68
N ARG A 273 0.96 15.05 -10.85
CA ARG A 273 0.02 16.17 -10.98
C ARG A 273 -1.38 15.63 -11.16
N ILE A 274 -2.35 16.18 -10.42
CA ILE A 274 -3.76 15.77 -10.58
C ILE A 274 -4.27 16.10 -12.00
N GLY A 275 -3.76 17.17 -12.60
CA GLY A 275 -4.09 17.56 -13.97
C GLY A 275 -3.84 16.47 -15.02
N ASP A 276 -2.88 15.57 -14.77
CA ASP A 276 -2.55 14.49 -15.69
C ASP A 276 -3.69 13.46 -15.80
N PHE A 277 -4.51 13.32 -14.75
CA PHE A 277 -5.67 12.42 -14.70
C PHE A 277 -6.94 13.00 -15.34
N HIS A 278 -6.84 14.16 -15.99
CA HIS A 278 -7.95 14.75 -16.75
C HIS A 278 -7.85 14.50 -18.25
N ASN A 279 -6.71 14.00 -18.75
CA ASN A 279 -6.55 13.64 -20.14
C ASN A 279 -6.91 12.16 -20.35
N PRO A 280 -8.11 11.83 -20.88
CA PRO A 280 -8.51 10.44 -21.10
C PRO A 280 -7.70 9.74 -22.21
N ASN A 281 -6.93 10.49 -23.01
CA ASN A 281 -6.08 9.93 -24.06
C ASN A 281 -4.72 9.47 -23.52
N SER A 282 -4.32 9.91 -22.32
CA SER A 282 -3.12 9.41 -21.67
C SER A 282 -3.45 8.13 -20.92
N GLN A 283 -2.73 7.04 -21.18
CA GLN A 283 -2.83 5.81 -20.39
C GLN A 283 -1.81 5.76 -19.25
N ASP A 284 -0.81 6.63 -19.30
CA ASP A 284 0.28 6.71 -18.33
C ASP A 284 0.31 8.09 -17.68
N ALA A 285 0.64 8.13 -16.40
CA ALA A 285 1.00 9.34 -15.66
C ALA A 285 2.37 9.12 -15.04
N ILE A 286 3.33 9.98 -15.33
CA ILE A 286 4.73 9.81 -14.90
C ILE A 286 4.99 10.73 -13.72
N ALA A 287 5.58 10.20 -12.64
CA ALA A 287 5.85 10.98 -11.44
C ALA A 287 6.72 12.22 -11.76
N ILE A 288 6.32 13.39 -11.25
CA ILE A 288 7.10 14.63 -11.33
C ILE A 288 8.27 14.65 -10.36
N ALA A 289 8.18 13.89 -9.26
CA ALA A 289 9.25 13.70 -8.29
C ALA A 289 9.21 12.27 -7.73
N THR A 290 10.39 11.70 -7.49
CA THR A 290 10.59 10.42 -6.82
C THR A 290 11.58 10.64 -5.68
N LEU A 291 11.15 10.33 -4.46
CA LEU A 291 11.90 10.56 -3.22
C LEU A 291 12.18 9.21 -2.58
N PRO A 292 13.36 8.61 -2.79
CA PRO A 292 13.67 7.29 -2.24
C PRO A 292 13.73 7.33 -0.72
N PHE A 293 13.37 6.24 -0.06
CA PHE A 293 13.57 6.12 1.38
C PHE A 293 15.05 5.91 1.68
N THR A 294 15.77 6.99 2.02
CA THR A 294 17.17 6.87 2.43
C THR A 294 17.26 6.34 3.86
N SER A 295 17.98 5.25 4.07
CA SER A 295 18.33 4.81 5.43
C SER A 295 19.26 5.87 6.05
N THR A 296 18.88 6.40 7.21
CA THR A 296 19.74 7.35 7.95
C THR A 296 20.76 6.61 8.84
N PHE A 297 20.68 5.28 8.91
CA PHE A 297 21.52 4.45 9.76
C PHE A 297 22.61 3.77 8.92
N PRO A 298 23.90 4.03 9.21
CA PRO A 298 24.99 3.35 8.53
C PRO A 298 24.88 1.83 8.74
N GLY A 299 24.85 1.07 7.64
CA GLY A 299 24.82 -0.40 7.67
C GLY A 299 23.43 -1.05 7.71
N VAL A 300 22.35 -0.27 7.71
CA VAL A 300 20.98 -0.80 7.51
C VAL A 300 20.65 -0.69 6.03
N SER A 301 20.21 -1.80 5.42
CA SER A 301 19.69 -1.82 4.05
C SER A 301 18.59 -0.77 3.86
N GLU A 302 18.39 -0.33 2.62
CA GLU A 302 17.32 0.62 2.31
C GLU A 302 15.98 0.09 2.84
N PRO A 303 15.23 0.91 3.60
CA PRO A 303 14.02 0.47 4.26
C PRO A 303 12.93 0.21 3.22
N ILE A 304 12.59 -1.06 3.02
CA ILE A 304 11.40 -1.44 2.24
C ILE A 304 10.16 -1.25 3.13
N VAL A 305 9.22 -0.43 2.67
CA VAL A 305 7.97 -0.11 3.36
C VAL A 305 6.97 -1.24 3.18
N ALA A 306 6.58 -1.86 4.30
CA ALA A 306 5.55 -2.89 4.34
C ALA A 306 4.14 -2.30 4.47
N HIS A 307 4.03 -1.13 5.12
CA HIS A 307 2.76 -0.45 5.38
C HIS A 307 2.98 1.05 5.53
N ALA A 308 2.06 1.85 5.01
CA ALA A 308 2.10 3.29 5.16
C ALA A 308 0.73 3.84 5.56
N GLU A 309 0.74 4.86 6.39
CA GLU A 309 -0.44 5.60 6.82
C GLU A 309 -0.18 7.09 6.65
N LEU A 310 -1.09 7.72 5.92
CA LEU A 310 -1.10 9.16 5.76
C LEU A 310 -1.90 9.75 6.92
N ALA A 311 -1.34 10.77 7.56
CA ALA A 311 -2.05 11.55 8.58
C ALA A 311 -3.08 12.44 7.86
N ALA A 312 -4.11 11.82 7.28
CA ALA A 312 -5.01 12.43 6.30
C ALA A 312 -6.04 13.40 6.92
N ARG A 313 -5.94 13.69 8.23
CA ARG A 313 -6.99 14.42 8.94
C ARG A 313 -6.40 15.50 9.84
N GLY A 314 -6.16 16.65 9.24
CA GLY A 314 -6.12 17.91 9.96
C GLY A 314 -5.53 19.02 9.12
N PHE A 315 -5.95 20.25 9.43
CA PHE A 315 -5.56 21.43 8.71
C PHE A 315 -4.31 22.04 9.34
N ARG A 316 -3.25 22.24 8.55
CA ARG A 316 -2.26 23.29 8.83
C ARG A 316 -2.52 24.44 7.87
N SER A 317 -2.37 25.67 8.37
CA SER A 317 -2.62 26.88 7.58
C SER A 317 -1.59 27.12 6.46
N ASP A 318 -0.47 26.40 6.46
CA ASP A 318 0.60 26.55 5.47
C ASP A 318 0.43 25.63 4.26
N GLY A 319 -0.28 24.49 4.40
CA GLY A 319 -0.58 23.51 3.35
C GLY A 319 0.64 22.83 2.70
N ASN A 320 1.84 23.41 2.85
CA ASN A 320 3.09 23.04 2.18
C ASN A 320 3.80 21.85 2.80
N VAL A 321 3.20 21.20 3.81
CA VAL A 321 3.78 20.03 4.46
C VAL A 321 2.76 18.90 4.52
N LEU A 322 3.13 17.72 4.00
CA LEU A 322 2.37 16.48 4.13
C LEU A 322 3.10 15.53 5.07
N HIS A 323 2.43 15.09 6.13
CA HIS A 323 2.98 14.14 7.09
C HIS A 323 2.44 12.73 6.85
N PHE A 324 3.31 11.74 6.99
CA PHE A 324 2.93 10.33 6.93
C PHE A 324 3.79 9.51 7.88
N SER A 325 3.27 8.36 8.26
CA SER A 325 4.01 7.34 8.97
C SER A 325 4.13 6.12 8.08
N TYR A 326 5.25 5.43 8.17
CA TYR A 326 5.42 4.16 7.47
C TYR A 326 6.16 3.17 8.34
N ARG A 327 5.93 1.89 8.04
CA ARG A 327 6.52 0.77 8.73
C ARG A 327 7.29 -0.07 7.71
N THR A 328 8.51 -0.49 8.06
CA THR A 328 9.30 -1.40 7.24
C THR A 328 8.99 -2.87 7.53
N TYR A 329 9.46 -3.77 6.67
CA TYR A 329 9.37 -5.23 6.91
C TYR A 329 10.03 -5.66 8.22
N GLU A 330 11.11 -4.99 8.60
CA GLU A 330 11.80 -5.20 9.88
C GLU A 330 10.98 -4.71 11.10
N GLY A 331 9.79 -4.14 10.88
CA GLY A 331 8.94 -3.59 11.92
C GLY A 331 9.27 -2.16 12.31
N CYS A 332 10.27 -1.52 11.71
CA CYS A 332 10.66 -0.16 12.11
C CYS A 332 9.60 0.86 11.66
N VAL A 333 9.14 1.70 12.59
CA VAL A 333 8.17 2.76 12.30
C VAL A 333 8.86 4.11 12.19
N TYR A 334 8.66 4.76 11.06
CA TYR A 334 9.20 6.07 10.73
C TYR A 334 8.07 7.08 10.61
N LEU A 335 8.39 8.34 10.92
CA LEU A 335 7.55 9.47 10.57
C LEU A 335 8.29 10.29 9.51
N ALA A 336 7.60 10.65 8.44
CA ALA A 336 8.17 11.44 7.37
C ALA A 336 7.28 12.64 7.05
N SER A 337 7.90 13.66 6.49
CA SER A 337 7.24 14.87 6.03
C SER A 337 7.72 15.20 4.63
N LEU A 338 6.79 15.41 3.70
CA LEU A 338 7.06 16.03 2.42
C LEU A 338 6.88 17.54 2.56
N ILE A 339 7.78 18.31 1.99
CA ILE A 339 7.78 19.77 2.04
C ILE A 339 7.79 20.26 0.60
N ARG A 340 6.78 21.06 0.23
CA ARG A 340 6.74 21.75 -1.06
C ARG A 340 7.34 23.14 -0.89
N HIS A 341 8.40 23.43 -1.64
CA HIS A 341 9.03 24.74 -1.62
C HIS A 341 8.26 25.71 -2.52
N THR A 342 7.96 26.91 -2.02
CA THR A 342 7.08 27.88 -2.71
C THR A 342 7.68 28.46 -4.00
N SER A 343 8.98 28.32 -4.21
CA SER A 343 9.68 28.86 -5.38
C SER A 343 9.53 28.02 -6.65
N ASP A 344 9.21 26.73 -6.52
CA ASP A 344 9.14 25.80 -7.65
C ASP A 344 8.23 24.61 -7.28
N GLU A 345 7.17 24.41 -8.06
CA GLU A 345 6.20 23.32 -7.83
C GLU A 345 6.83 21.92 -7.87
N THR A 346 8.01 21.79 -8.48
CA THR A 346 8.75 20.53 -8.59
C THR A 346 9.73 20.29 -7.44
N GLN A 347 10.05 21.32 -6.66
CA GLN A 347 10.94 21.18 -5.50
C GLN A 347 10.16 20.64 -4.32
N ILE A 348 10.20 19.32 -4.20
CA ILE A 348 9.65 18.58 -3.08
C ILE A 348 10.80 17.89 -2.37
N THR A 349 10.89 18.07 -1.05
CA THR A 349 11.90 17.41 -0.23
C THR A 349 11.24 16.54 0.82
N MET A 350 11.85 15.41 1.13
CA MET A 350 11.42 14.53 2.22
C MET A 350 12.32 14.70 3.45
N SER A 351 11.72 14.88 4.62
CA SER A 351 12.39 14.86 5.92
C SER A 351 11.89 13.65 6.71
N VAL A 352 12.80 12.73 7.07
CA VAL A 352 12.47 11.53 7.83
C VAL A 352 12.94 11.69 9.29
N GLY A 353 12.00 11.51 10.22
CA GLY A 353 12.25 11.43 11.65
C GLY A 353 12.10 9.98 12.16
N VAL A 354 13.05 9.53 12.96
CA VAL A 354 12.98 8.22 13.62
C VAL A 354 12.25 8.35 14.95
N MET A 355 11.25 7.49 15.17
CA MET A 355 10.45 7.46 16.39
C MET A 355 11.19 6.77 17.55
N GLY A 356 12.17 7.45 18.15
CA GLY A 356 12.73 7.18 19.49
C GLY A 356 13.31 5.77 19.76
N GLY A 357 14.63 5.71 19.96
CA GLY A 357 15.36 4.49 20.34
C GLY A 357 15.92 3.73 19.13
N ALA A 358 16.90 2.86 19.36
CA ALA A 358 17.38 1.94 18.33
C ALA A 358 16.18 1.16 17.77
N PRO A 359 16.14 0.85 16.46
CA PRO A 359 15.12 -0.01 15.88
C PRO A 359 15.08 -1.31 16.67
N GLN A 360 14.13 -1.43 17.60
CA GLN A 360 13.85 -2.71 18.23
C GLN A 360 12.90 -3.42 17.28
N PRO A 361 13.20 -4.66 16.88
CA PRO A 361 12.28 -5.53 16.15
C PRO A 361 11.15 -5.90 17.11
N ALA A 362 10.28 -4.95 17.39
CA ALA A 362 9.02 -5.23 18.03
C ALA A 362 8.11 -5.79 16.94
N ASN A 363 7.39 -6.85 17.28
CA ASN A 363 6.30 -7.37 16.46
C ASN A 363 5.17 -6.34 16.51
N PHE A 364 5.33 -5.27 15.74
CA PHE A 364 4.28 -4.31 15.51
C PHE A 364 3.19 -5.03 14.72
N VAL A 365 1.95 -4.71 15.02
CA VAL A 365 0.81 -5.35 14.35
C VAL A 365 0.06 -4.33 13.51
N SER A 366 -0.07 -3.09 14.00
CA SER A 366 -0.78 -2.02 13.29
C SER A 366 -0.47 -0.66 13.93
N SER A 367 -0.54 0.40 13.13
CA SER A 367 -0.64 1.78 13.60
C SER A 367 -1.94 2.40 13.09
N ALA A 368 -2.26 3.57 13.62
CA ALA A 368 -3.20 4.49 12.98
C ALA A 368 -2.78 5.90 13.39
N SER A 369 -2.72 6.83 12.44
CA SER A 369 -2.18 8.18 12.66
C SER A 369 -3.20 9.28 12.39
N SER A 370 -3.13 10.31 13.22
CA SER A 370 -3.69 11.64 12.99
C SER A 370 -2.54 12.65 12.94
N LEU A 371 -2.81 13.93 12.65
CA LEU A 371 -1.76 14.96 12.59
C LEU A 371 -0.86 15.00 13.83
N SER A 372 -1.45 14.78 15.01
CA SER A 372 -0.81 15.10 16.30
C SER A 372 -0.67 13.91 17.21
N TYR A 373 -1.31 12.80 16.86
CA TYR A 373 -1.32 11.59 17.65
C TYR A 373 -1.22 10.38 16.75
N GLN A 374 -0.44 9.39 17.18
CA GLN A 374 -0.40 8.07 16.58
C GLN A 374 -0.78 7.03 17.63
N ILE A 375 -1.63 6.09 17.25
CA ILE A 375 -1.87 4.87 17.99
C ILE A 375 -0.91 3.81 17.49
N ARG A 376 -0.25 3.13 18.41
CA ARG A 376 0.74 2.09 18.12
C ARG A 376 0.41 0.85 18.92
N LEU A 377 0.29 -0.28 18.23
CA LEU A 377 0.21 -1.59 18.88
C LEU A 377 1.60 -2.24 18.91
N SER A 378 2.20 -2.30 20.09
CA SER A 378 3.61 -2.70 20.31
C SER A 378 3.73 -3.95 21.17
N GLY A 379 4.64 -4.86 20.82
CA GLY A 379 5.01 -6.02 21.63
C GLY A 379 6.52 -6.21 21.63
N LEU A 380 7.12 -6.48 22.80
CA LEU A 380 8.57 -6.69 22.89
C LEU A 380 9.02 -8.03 22.29
N TYR A 381 8.17 -9.06 22.39
CA TYR A 381 8.43 -10.42 21.93
C TYR A 381 7.11 -11.08 21.52
N GLU A 382 7.17 -12.16 20.75
CA GLU A 382 6.01 -12.93 20.25
C GLU A 382 5.02 -13.35 21.36
N PHE A 383 5.54 -13.61 22.57
CA PHE A 383 4.74 -14.02 23.73
C PHE A 383 4.39 -12.87 24.69
N ALA A 384 4.92 -11.66 24.48
CA ALA A 384 4.65 -10.53 25.35
C ALA A 384 3.23 -9.99 25.11
N PRO A 385 2.51 -9.56 26.17
CA PRO A 385 1.24 -8.88 25.97
C PRO A 385 1.47 -7.60 25.16
N LEU A 386 0.71 -7.43 24.08
CA LEU A 386 0.76 -6.22 23.27
C LEU A 386 0.25 -5.02 24.08
N SER A 387 0.98 -3.91 24.03
CA SER A 387 0.58 -2.61 24.55
C SER A 387 0.01 -1.73 23.44
N LEU A 388 -1.04 -0.98 23.78
CA LEU A 388 -1.60 0.07 22.91
C LEU A 388 -1.08 1.41 23.41
N ASP A 389 -0.20 2.05 22.63
CA ASP A 389 0.45 3.30 22.98
C ASP A 389 -0.17 4.45 22.18
N LEU A 390 -0.55 5.52 22.87
CA LEU A 390 -0.90 6.81 22.28
C LEU A 390 0.33 7.71 22.30
N ILE A 391 0.81 8.09 21.13
CA ILE A 391 2.03 8.87 20.97
C ILE A 391 1.68 10.26 20.46
N GLY A 392 2.02 11.28 21.24
CA GLY A 392 1.91 12.67 20.85
C GLY A 392 3.05 13.06 19.91
N ILE A 393 2.68 13.58 18.74
CA ILE A 393 3.59 14.06 17.70
C ILE A 393 3.53 15.57 17.69
N ASN A 394 4.69 16.21 17.80
CA ASN A 394 4.82 17.64 17.64
C ASN A 394 5.55 17.95 16.34
N LEU A 395 4.83 18.63 15.45
CA LEU A 395 5.31 19.05 14.16
C LEU A 395 5.86 20.47 14.31
N ARG A 396 7.16 20.64 14.13
CA ARG A 396 7.80 21.97 14.15
C ARG A 396 7.49 22.71 12.84
N ASP A 397 7.43 24.04 12.90
CA ASP A 397 7.30 24.86 11.70
C ASP A 397 8.56 24.76 10.83
N ALA A 398 8.37 24.38 9.56
CA ALA A 398 9.44 24.29 8.58
C ALA A 398 10.00 25.66 8.15
N THR A 399 9.31 26.75 8.49
CA THR A 399 9.56 28.09 7.94
C THR A 399 10.82 28.78 8.43
N ASN A 400 11.47 28.29 9.51
CA ASN A 400 12.46 29.12 10.22
C ASN A 400 13.81 28.48 10.52
N THR A 401 14.10 27.25 10.10
CA THR A 401 15.39 26.64 10.45
C THR A 401 15.92 25.66 9.41
N SER A 402 17.22 25.74 9.16
CA SER A 402 18.07 24.69 8.56
C SER A 402 18.15 23.40 9.42
N GLN A 403 17.15 23.16 10.28
CA GLN A 403 17.10 21.99 11.14
C GLN A 403 16.54 20.80 10.37
N THR A 404 17.28 19.70 10.42
CA THR A 404 16.96 18.42 9.79
C THR A 404 15.83 17.64 10.46
N ARG A 405 15.22 18.16 11.54
CA ARG A 405 14.17 17.46 12.31
C ARG A 405 12.91 18.30 12.46
N LEU A 406 11.93 18.02 11.61
CA LEU A 406 10.58 18.61 11.67
C LEU A 406 9.62 17.89 12.63
N ILE A 407 10.00 16.71 13.09
CA ILE A 407 9.12 15.82 13.85
C ILE A 407 9.77 15.54 15.20
N ASP A 408 9.04 15.83 16.27
CA ASP A 408 9.46 15.59 17.65
C ASP A 408 8.40 14.77 18.39
N VAL A 409 8.85 13.74 19.11
CA VAL A 409 7.96 12.84 19.86
C VAL A 409 7.85 13.36 21.28
N GLN A 410 6.73 14.00 21.63
CA GLN A 410 6.60 14.67 22.93
C GLN A 410 6.37 13.69 24.09
N SER A 411 5.51 12.70 23.87
CA SER A 411 5.10 11.79 24.94
C SER A 411 4.51 10.52 24.35
N SER A 412 4.89 9.37 24.92
CA SER A 412 4.19 8.11 24.71
C SER A 412 3.41 7.77 25.97
N ARG A 413 2.13 7.46 25.81
CA ARG A 413 1.23 7.05 26.89
C ARG A 413 0.71 5.65 26.59
N LYS A 414 1.02 4.70 27.47
CA LYS A 414 0.40 3.37 27.43
C LYS A 414 -1.07 3.47 27.84
N LEU A 415 -1.96 3.02 26.97
CA LEU A 415 -3.38 2.90 27.31
C LEU A 415 -3.59 1.66 28.17
N SER A 416 -4.53 1.77 29.11
CA SER A 416 -4.94 0.64 29.93
C SER A 416 -5.53 -0.43 29.02
N ILE A 417 -4.99 -1.66 29.11
CA ILE A 417 -5.55 -2.82 28.40
C ILE A 417 -6.83 -3.37 29.05
N HIS A 418 -7.24 -2.83 30.20
CA HIS A 418 -8.48 -3.25 30.85
C HIS A 418 -9.67 -2.99 29.93
N ASN A 419 -10.48 -4.03 29.71
CA ASN A 419 -11.64 -4.05 28.81
C ASN A 419 -11.35 -4.03 27.30
N LEU A 420 -10.09 -3.89 26.87
CA LEU A 420 -9.71 -4.10 25.48
C LEU A 420 -9.81 -5.60 25.12
N PRO A 421 -10.05 -5.94 23.85
CA PRO A 421 -9.96 -7.32 23.40
C PRO A 421 -8.51 -7.80 23.49
N MET A 422 -8.31 -9.10 23.33
CA MET A 422 -6.96 -9.67 23.25
C MET A 422 -6.31 -9.19 21.97
N MET A 423 -5.45 -8.18 22.08
CA MET A 423 -4.90 -7.45 20.94
C MET A 423 -4.06 -8.31 19.98
N ARG A 424 -3.58 -9.48 20.40
CA ARG A 424 -2.89 -10.43 19.51
C ARG A 424 -3.78 -10.94 18.38
N PHE A 425 -5.10 -10.86 18.57
CA PHE A 425 -6.09 -11.21 17.57
C PHE A 425 -6.58 -9.98 16.79
N ALA A 426 -6.00 -8.79 16.99
CA ALA A 426 -6.40 -7.60 16.25
C ALA A 426 -6.10 -7.80 14.77
N THR A 427 -7.14 -7.67 13.95
CA THR A 427 -7.10 -7.79 12.49
C THR A 427 -7.26 -6.46 11.79
N SER A 428 -7.79 -5.47 12.50
CA SER A 428 -7.99 -4.14 11.98
C SER A 428 -8.01 -3.15 13.13
N LEU A 429 -7.46 -1.97 12.87
CA LEU A 429 -7.42 -0.86 13.79
C LEU A 429 -7.55 0.42 12.96
N ASP A 430 -8.44 1.29 13.38
CA ASP A 430 -8.56 2.64 12.82
C ASP A 430 -8.60 3.67 13.94
N PHE A 431 -8.07 4.86 13.68
CA PHE A 431 -7.97 5.95 14.65
C PHE A 431 -8.34 7.27 14.01
N ASP A 432 -9.35 7.91 14.58
CA ASP A 432 -9.67 9.29 14.29
C ASP A 432 -9.31 10.13 15.53
N GLY A 433 -8.08 10.64 15.53
CA GLY A 433 -7.58 11.49 16.61
C GLY A 433 -8.33 12.80 16.76
N ALA A 434 -9.04 13.25 15.73
CA ALA A 434 -9.90 14.41 15.81
C ALA A 434 -11.29 14.07 16.38
N ALA A 435 -11.78 12.84 16.22
CA ALA A 435 -13.01 12.34 16.87
C ALA A 435 -12.77 11.79 18.29
N GLY A 436 -11.51 11.55 18.65
CA GLY A 436 -11.17 10.88 19.90
C GLY A 436 -11.55 9.41 19.91
N LEU A 437 -11.52 8.75 18.76
CA LEU A 437 -11.96 7.36 18.62
C LEU A 437 -10.88 6.43 18.10
N ILE A 438 -10.80 5.25 18.71
CA ILE A 438 -10.10 4.08 18.17
C ILE A 438 -11.15 3.00 17.94
N VAL A 439 -11.17 2.38 16.76
CA VAL A 439 -11.97 1.18 16.49
C VAL A 439 -11.01 0.01 16.29
N ILE A 440 -11.27 -1.10 16.96
CA ILE A 440 -10.45 -2.32 16.92
C ILE A 440 -11.36 -3.48 16.56
N GLY A 441 -11.02 -4.18 15.49
CA GLY A 441 -11.62 -5.45 15.09
C GLY A 441 -10.66 -6.61 15.36
N THR A 442 -11.21 -7.78 15.70
CA THR A 442 -10.39 -8.98 15.93
C THR A 442 -10.84 -10.20 15.13
N SER A 443 -9.90 -11.12 14.91
CA SER A 443 -10.13 -12.44 14.31
C SER A 443 -11.03 -13.35 15.13
N LYS A 444 -11.41 -12.94 16.35
CA LYS A 444 -12.40 -13.64 17.16
C LYS A 444 -13.78 -12.98 17.13
N GLY A 445 -13.97 -11.92 16.35
CA GLY A 445 -15.25 -11.20 16.26
C GLY A 445 -15.49 -10.22 17.40
N ASP A 446 -14.48 -9.87 18.20
CA ASP A 446 -14.61 -8.78 19.17
C ASP A 446 -14.44 -7.43 18.47
N LEU A 447 -15.51 -6.64 18.45
CA LEU A 447 -15.53 -5.23 18.06
C LEU A 447 -15.37 -4.37 19.31
N CYS A 448 -14.38 -3.49 19.30
CA CYS A 448 -14.10 -2.60 20.41
C CYS A 448 -13.95 -1.16 19.91
N VAL A 449 -14.57 -0.21 20.60
CA VAL A 449 -14.43 1.22 20.35
C VAL A 449 -13.94 1.91 21.61
N VAL A 450 -12.79 2.55 21.54
CA VAL A 450 -12.19 3.34 22.62
C VAL A 450 -12.51 4.80 22.38
N ASP A 451 -13.18 5.42 23.35
CA ASP A 451 -13.76 6.75 23.24
C ASP A 451 -13.18 7.70 24.28
N PHE A 452 -12.33 8.62 23.82
CA PHE A 452 -11.73 9.69 24.62
C PHE A 452 -12.66 10.90 24.80
N ALA A 453 -13.76 10.94 24.05
CA ALA A 453 -14.73 12.01 24.02
C ALA A 453 -16.06 11.66 24.73
N ALA A 454 -16.18 10.48 25.34
CA ALA A 454 -17.43 10.00 25.95
C ALA A 454 -18.04 10.94 27.00
N ASN A 455 -17.19 11.68 27.74
CA ASN A 455 -17.62 12.62 28.77
C ASN A 455 -17.94 14.02 28.22
N LEU A 456 -17.85 14.23 26.91
CA LEU A 456 -18.06 15.55 26.29
C LEU A 456 -19.54 15.69 25.89
N SER A 457 -20.26 16.56 26.61
CA SER A 457 -21.73 16.66 26.61
C SER A 457 -22.41 16.97 25.27
N HIS A 458 -21.64 17.34 24.24
CA HIS A 458 -22.16 17.89 22.98
C HIS A 458 -21.60 17.21 21.73
N ARG A 459 -20.98 16.03 21.87
CA ARG A 459 -20.35 15.33 20.75
C ARG A 459 -21.32 15.03 19.59
N PHE A 460 -22.57 14.66 19.93
CA PHE A 460 -23.55 14.14 18.96
C PHE A 460 -24.13 15.21 18.03
N ASP A 461 -24.23 16.46 18.49
CA ASP A 461 -24.85 17.53 17.72
C ASP A 461 -23.92 18.13 16.65
N LEU A 462 -22.59 17.95 16.79
CA LEU A 462 -21.61 18.60 15.92
C LEU A 462 -20.93 17.69 14.93
N LEU A 463 -20.71 16.44 15.31
CA LEU A 463 -19.74 15.60 14.61
C LEU A 463 -20.34 14.69 13.54
N GLY A 464 -21.51 15.05 13.02
CA GLY A 464 -21.92 14.61 11.71
C GLY A 464 -22.98 13.53 11.75
N HIS A 465 -24.21 13.96 11.48
CA HIS A 465 -25.12 13.11 10.74
C HIS A 465 -24.43 12.69 9.44
N LEU A 466 -24.66 11.44 9.06
CA LEU A 466 -24.36 11.00 7.71
C LEU A 466 -25.15 11.88 6.73
N PRO A 467 -24.57 12.18 5.55
CA PRO A 467 -25.21 13.10 4.62
C PRO A 467 -26.53 12.52 4.10
N SER A 468 -27.51 13.40 3.83
CA SER A 468 -28.76 12.99 3.20
C SER A 468 -28.51 12.58 1.75
N LEU A 469 -29.05 11.42 1.38
CA LEU A 469 -29.01 10.86 0.04
C LEU A 469 -30.20 11.29 -0.82
N ASP A 470 -31.07 12.19 -0.35
CA ASP A 470 -32.28 12.61 -1.08
C ASP A 470 -31.95 13.29 -2.44
N LYS A 471 -30.71 13.77 -2.58
CA LYS A 471 -30.18 14.36 -3.82
C LYS A 471 -29.60 13.32 -4.79
N PHE A 472 -29.31 12.12 -4.32
CA PHE A 472 -28.86 11.03 -5.18
C PHE A 472 -30.11 10.40 -5.81
N GLY A 473 -30.03 10.12 -7.12
CA GLY A 473 -31.12 9.45 -7.85
C GLY A 473 -31.35 8.02 -7.35
N ALA A 474 -32.05 7.20 -8.15
CA ALA A 474 -32.21 5.78 -7.82
C ALA A 474 -30.83 5.11 -7.66
N PHE A 475 -30.54 4.59 -6.47
CA PHE A 475 -29.33 3.83 -6.16
C PHE A 475 -29.68 2.36 -5.89
N GLN A 476 -28.74 1.46 -6.21
CA GLN A 476 -28.86 0.05 -5.90
C GLN A 476 -28.35 -0.17 -4.47
N GLU A 477 -29.28 -0.31 -3.52
CA GLU A 477 -28.96 -0.73 -2.15
C GLU A 477 -28.22 -2.08 -2.19
N LEU A 478 -27.21 -2.24 -1.33
CA LEU A 478 -26.50 -3.51 -1.23
C LEU A 478 -27.45 -4.64 -0.82
N ASN A 479 -27.08 -5.88 -1.16
CA ASN A 479 -27.94 -7.02 -0.87
C ASN A 479 -27.95 -7.33 0.63
N LYS A 480 -29.14 -7.46 1.21
CA LYS A 480 -29.33 -7.92 2.60
C LYS A 480 -29.46 -9.43 2.72
N SER A 481 -29.84 -10.12 1.64
CA SER A 481 -29.90 -11.58 1.66
C SER A 481 -28.49 -12.17 1.69
N CYS A 482 -28.35 -13.33 2.32
CA CYS A 482 -27.08 -14.08 2.32
C CYS A 482 -26.58 -14.23 0.88
N ALA A 483 -25.37 -13.78 0.63
CA ALA A 483 -24.68 -13.95 -0.64
C ALA A 483 -23.86 -15.24 -0.57
N GLU A 484 -23.82 -15.98 -1.67
CA GLU A 484 -22.91 -17.11 -1.80
C GLU A 484 -21.46 -16.61 -1.78
N MET A 485 -20.60 -17.29 -1.02
CA MET A 485 -19.18 -16.96 -0.92
C MET A 485 -18.45 -17.45 -2.18
N ASP A 486 -17.92 -16.52 -2.96
CA ASP A 486 -17.00 -16.75 -4.07
C ASP A 486 -15.56 -16.68 -3.55
N ILE A 487 -15.08 -17.76 -2.93
CA ILE A 487 -13.70 -17.86 -2.43
C ILE A 487 -12.96 -19.03 -3.09
N PRO A 488 -11.62 -18.99 -3.20
CA PRO A 488 -10.86 -20.12 -3.71
C PRO A 488 -11.17 -21.40 -2.95
N MET A 489 -11.30 -22.51 -3.68
CA MET A 489 -11.65 -23.82 -3.12
C MET A 489 -10.72 -24.26 -1.99
N TYR A 490 -9.45 -23.81 -2.00
CA TYR A 490 -8.48 -24.01 -0.93
C TYR A 490 -9.05 -23.72 0.47
N TYR A 491 -9.80 -22.62 0.63
CA TYR A 491 -10.37 -22.23 1.93
C TYR A 491 -11.49 -23.16 2.41
N MET A 492 -12.15 -23.90 1.52
CA MET A 492 -13.14 -24.90 1.90
C MET A 492 -12.49 -26.15 2.53
N TYR A 493 -11.20 -26.36 2.30
CA TYR A 493 -10.45 -27.52 2.80
C TYR A 493 -9.47 -27.17 3.93
N MET A 494 -9.25 -25.88 4.22
CA MET A 494 -8.26 -25.41 5.21
C MET A 494 -8.55 -25.92 6.63
N ASP A 495 -9.82 -25.99 7.01
CA ASP A 495 -10.24 -26.49 8.34
C ASP A 495 -10.16 -28.03 8.46
N LEU A 496 -9.75 -28.74 7.41
CA LEU A 496 -9.60 -30.19 7.47
C LEU A 496 -8.23 -30.56 8.01
N ASP A 497 -8.22 -31.39 9.07
CA ASP A 497 -7.03 -32.07 9.59
C ASP A 497 -6.21 -32.77 8.48
N GLU A 498 -6.83 -33.08 7.34
CA GLU A 498 -6.19 -33.68 6.17
C GLU A 498 -5.07 -32.80 5.60
N ILE A 499 -5.29 -31.50 5.38
CA ILE A 499 -4.25 -30.60 4.83
C ILE A 499 -3.10 -30.48 5.84
N ALA A 500 -3.41 -30.34 7.13
CA ALA A 500 -2.41 -30.29 8.20
C ALA A 500 -1.59 -31.60 8.28
N GLN A 501 -2.20 -32.75 7.96
CA GLN A 501 -1.52 -34.04 7.84
C GLN A 501 -0.82 -34.26 6.48
N GLY A 502 -0.82 -33.26 5.60
CA GLY A 502 -0.22 -33.31 4.27
C GLY A 502 -1.01 -34.15 3.26
N ARG A 503 -2.26 -34.50 3.56
CA ARG A 503 -3.18 -35.17 2.62
C ARG A 503 -4.01 -34.11 1.92
N ILE A 504 -3.74 -33.92 0.63
CA ILE A 504 -4.46 -32.94 -0.17
C ILE A 504 -5.54 -33.68 -0.97
N PRO A 505 -6.82 -33.28 -0.85
CA PRO A 505 -7.89 -33.85 -1.67
C PRO A 505 -7.62 -33.66 -3.16
N THR A 506 -7.81 -34.71 -3.97
CA THR A 506 -7.61 -34.64 -5.42
C THR A 506 -8.53 -33.60 -6.06
N THR A 507 -9.73 -33.40 -5.52
CA THR A 507 -10.67 -32.36 -5.95
C THR A 507 -10.09 -30.95 -5.83
N LEU A 508 -9.33 -30.66 -4.77
CA LEU A 508 -8.65 -29.38 -4.59
C LEU A 508 -7.52 -29.23 -5.61
N VAL A 509 -6.73 -30.29 -5.81
CA VAL A 509 -5.65 -30.32 -6.82
C VAL A 509 -6.22 -30.04 -8.22
N ASP A 510 -7.24 -30.79 -8.61
CA ASP A 510 -7.86 -30.70 -9.94
C ASP A 510 -8.46 -29.30 -10.16
N ALA A 511 -9.16 -28.74 -9.17
CA ALA A 511 -9.71 -27.40 -9.25
C ALA A 511 -8.63 -26.32 -9.35
N THR A 512 -7.53 -26.48 -8.61
CA THR A 512 -6.42 -25.53 -8.61
C THR A 512 -5.68 -25.57 -9.96
N ILE A 513 -5.32 -26.75 -10.45
CA ILE A 513 -4.69 -26.94 -11.77
C ILE A 513 -5.60 -26.42 -12.88
N HIS A 514 -6.91 -26.68 -12.79
CA HIS A 514 -7.88 -26.15 -13.73
C HIS A 514 -7.88 -24.62 -13.73
N SER A 515 -7.82 -23.98 -12.56
CA SER A 515 -7.74 -22.52 -12.45
C SER A 515 -6.47 -21.96 -13.10
N TRP A 516 -5.32 -22.62 -12.94
CA TRP A 516 -4.07 -22.22 -13.59
C TRP A 516 -4.16 -22.34 -15.12
N ASN A 517 -4.71 -23.44 -15.61
CA ASN A 517 -4.94 -23.67 -17.04
C ASN A 517 -5.89 -22.66 -17.68
N ALA A 518 -6.99 -22.31 -16.99
CA ALA A 518 -7.93 -21.28 -17.45
C ALA A 518 -7.26 -19.89 -17.54
N ASN A 519 -6.22 -19.66 -16.73
CA ASN A 519 -5.40 -18.47 -16.72
C ASN A 519 -4.20 -18.57 -17.69
N GLY A 520 -4.25 -19.43 -18.70
CA GLY A 520 -3.32 -19.38 -19.84
C GLY A 520 -2.11 -20.31 -19.78
N VAL A 521 -1.92 -21.13 -18.73
CA VAL A 521 -0.81 -22.11 -18.68
C VAL A 521 -0.72 -22.98 -19.94
N THR A 522 -1.85 -23.31 -20.57
CA THR A 522 -1.90 -24.09 -21.82
C THR A 522 -1.25 -23.38 -23.00
N ALA A 523 -1.32 -22.05 -23.08
CA ALA A 523 -0.64 -21.28 -24.13
C ALA A 523 0.88 -21.30 -23.92
N PHE A 524 1.33 -21.30 -22.67
CA PHE A 524 2.76 -21.35 -22.31
C PHE A 524 3.38 -22.72 -22.59
N ALA A 525 2.62 -23.80 -22.40
CA ALA A 525 3.09 -25.17 -22.55
C ALA A 525 3.68 -25.48 -23.94
N HIS A 526 3.15 -24.86 -25.00
CA HIS A 526 3.64 -25.07 -26.36
C HIS A 526 4.97 -24.40 -26.66
N LEU A 527 5.41 -23.46 -25.81
CA LEU A 527 6.67 -22.76 -25.96
C LEU A 527 7.79 -23.52 -25.24
N LEU A 528 7.48 -24.32 -24.21
CA LEU A 528 8.47 -24.90 -23.31
C LEU A 528 9.54 -25.76 -24.02
N PRO A 529 10.82 -25.64 -23.62
CA PRO A 529 11.85 -26.57 -24.06
C PRO A 529 11.55 -27.99 -23.55
N PRO A 530 12.11 -29.04 -24.20
CA PRO A 530 11.86 -30.43 -23.80
C PRO A 530 12.26 -30.78 -22.35
N SER A 531 13.16 -29.99 -21.76
CA SER A 531 13.64 -30.15 -20.38
C SER A 531 12.65 -29.61 -19.32
N TRP A 532 11.59 -28.92 -19.74
CA TRP A 532 10.57 -28.33 -18.88
C TRP A 532 9.24 -29.07 -19.01
N SER A 533 8.44 -29.01 -17.94
CA SER A 533 7.11 -29.59 -17.90
C SER A 533 6.07 -28.59 -17.39
N SER A 534 4.86 -28.67 -17.92
CA SER A 534 3.66 -28.03 -17.37
C SER A 534 2.65 -29.05 -16.85
N ASP A 535 3.04 -30.33 -16.74
CA ASP A 535 2.19 -31.39 -16.19
C ASP A 535 2.21 -31.36 -14.66
N TRP A 536 1.43 -30.44 -14.10
CA TRP A 536 1.33 -30.23 -12.65
C TRP A 536 0.86 -31.47 -11.87
N ALA A 537 0.19 -32.43 -12.52
CA ALA A 537 -0.18 -33.69 -11.87
C ALA A 537 1.05 -34.56 -11.57
N SER A 538 2.12 -34.43 -12.35
CA SER A 538 3.40 -35.12 -12.14
C SER A 538 4.33 -34.37 -11.17
N PHE A 539 4.00 -33.14 -10.80
CA PHE A 539 4.89 -32.28 -10.01
C PHE A 539 4.94 -32.71 -8.54
N LYS A 540 6.10 -33.24 -8.12
CA LYS A 540 6.32 -33.81 -6.77
C LYS A 540 6.03 -32.81 -5.63
N TYR A 541 6.21 -31.53 -5.87
CA TYR A 541 6.11 -30.47 -4.85
C TYR A 541 4.87 -29.60 -5.01
N LEU A 542 3.86 -30.07 -5.76
CA LEU A 542 2.63 -29.35 -6.03
C LEU A 542 1.98 -28.75 -4.77
N LYS A 543 2.03 -29.47 -3.64
CA LYS A 543 1.49 -29.01 -2.36
C LYS A 543 2.00 -27.64 -1.92
N GLU A 544 3.25 -27.30 -2.27
CA GLU A 544 3.90 -26.04 -1.91
C GLU A 544 3.36 -24.84 -2.69
N TRP A 545 2.56 -25.12 -3.72
CA TRP A 545 2.05 -24.16 -4.69
C TRP A 545 0.53 -23.98 -4.67
N LEU A 546 -0.20 -24.82 -3.93
CA LEU A 546 -1.68 -24.78 -3.93
C LEU A 546 -2.29 -23.58 -3.19
N ALA A 547 -1.50 -22.88 -2.38
CA ALA A 547 -1.98 -21.77 -1.57
C ALA A 547 -2.33 -20.53 -2.43
N PRO A 548 -3.60 -20.10 -2.51
CA PRO A 548 -3.99 -18.85 -3.16
C PRO A 548 -3.54 -17.65 -2.31
N SER A 549 -3.65 -16.42 -2.82
CA SER A 549 -3.30 -15.24 -2.02
C SER A 549 -4.22 -15.10 -0.81
N PRO A 550 -3.71 -14.65 0.35
CA PRO A 550 -4.49 -14.51 1.57
C PRO A 550 -5.78 -13.72 1.31
N ARG A 551 -6.91 -14.28 1.74
CA ARG A 551 -8.22 -13.61 1.67
C ARG A 551 -8.63 -13.09 3.05
N TRP A 552 -7.93 -13.51 4.11
CA TRP A 552 -8.03 -12.98 5.48
C TRP A 552 -6.63 -12.63 6.02
N PRO A 553 -6.01 -11.50 5.63
CA PRO A 553 -4.58 -11.22 5.81
C PRO A 553 -4.00 -11.53 7.20
N LEU A 554 -4.68 -11.12 8.28
CA LEU A 554 -4.22 -11.33 9.65
C LEU A 554 -4.84 -12.55 10.35
N GLN A 555 -5.82 -13.22 9.74
CA GLN A 555 -6.43 -14.45 10.29
C GLN A 555 -5.82 -15.70 9.67
N ASP A 556 -5.30 -15.57 8.45
CA ASP A 556 -4.54 -16.56 7.69
C ASP A 556 -3.14 -16.79 8.30
N GLN A 557 -2.91 -16.54 9.60
CA GLN A 557 -1.61 -16.78 10.26
C GLN A 557 -1.20 -18.26 10.21
N ASP A 558 -2.14 -19.18 10.03
CA ASP A 558 -1.84 -20.60 9.81
C ASP A 558 -1.22 -20.86 8.41
N PHE A 559 -1.25 -19.91 7.47
CA PHE A 559 -0.43 -19.98 6.24
C PHE A 559 1.08 -19.91 6.52
N ASP A 560 1.48 -19.37 7.68
CA ASP A 560 2.88 -19.25 8.10
C ASP A 560 3.43 -20.58 8.64
N VAL A 561 2.53 -21.50 9.05
CA VAL A 561 2.90 -22.73 9.78
C VAL A 561 3.19 -23.91 8.84
N THR A 562 2.87 -23.78 7.55
CA THR A 562 3.26 -24.78 6.53
C THR A 562 4.28 -24.14 5.60
N ASN A 563 5.48 -24.73 5.55
CA ASN A 563 6.62 -24.35 4.68
C ASN A 563 6.24 -24.37 3.19
N LEU A 564 5.41 -23.44 2.74
CA LEU A 564 4.96 -23.31 1.37
C LEU A 564 5.83 -22.24 0.71
N VAL A 565 6.53 -22.65 -0.33
CA VAL A 565 7.34 -21.78 -1.21
C VAL A 565 6.58 -20.52 -1.60
N VAL A 566 5.27 -20.64 -1.84
CA VAL A 566 4.39 -19.51 -2.17
C VAL A 566 4.30 -18.45 -1.06
N THR A 567 4.25 -18.84 0.22
CA THR A 567 4.20 -17.89 1.33
C THR A 567 5.51 -17.10 1.41
N THR A 568 6.65 -17.80 1.34
CA THR A 568 7.98 -17.18 1.30
C THR A 568 8.10 -16.22 0.12
N LEU A 569 7.76 -16.67 -1.10
CA LEU A 569 7.80 -15.83 -2.30
C LEU A 569 6.93 -14.58 -2.14
N ARG A 570 5.72 -14.68 -1.57
CA ARG A 570 4.84 -13.52 -1.37
C ARG A 570 5.43 -12.51 -0.40
N MET A 571 6.00 -12.96 0.71
CA MET A 571 6.62 -12.07 1.69
C MET A 571 7.84 -11.37 1.09
N GLU A 572 8.69 -12.12 0.42
CA GLU A 572 9.96 -11.63 -0.15
C GLU A 572 9.75 -10.76 -1.40
N LEU A 573 8.77 -11.09 -2.25
CA LEU A 573 8.41 -10.29 -3.44
C LEU A 573 7.43 -9.16 -3.14
N ASN A 574 6.80 -9.13 -1.96
CA ASN A 574 5.67 -8.22 -1.65
C ASN A 574 4.52 -8.27 -2.68
N VAL A 575 4.33 -9.40 -3.36
CA VAL A 575 3.31 -9.49 -4.42
C VAL A 575 1.90 -9.59 -3.83
N ARG A 576 0.98 -8.85 -4.44
CA ARG A 576 -0.44 -8.76 -4.06
C ARG A 576 -1.32 -9.67 -4.93
N GLY A 577 -0.87 -10.00 -6.13
CA GLY A 577 -1.56 -10.92 -7.04
C GLY A 577 -1.46 -12.39 -6.62
N ASP A 578 -2.23 -13.26 -7.29
CA ASP A 578 -2.11 -14.71 -7.14
C ASP A 578 -0.90 -15.24 -7.94
N LEU A 579 0.00 -15.99 -7.28
CA LEU A 579 1.12 -16.66 -7.95
C LEU A 579 0.56 -17.81 -8.77
N THR A 580 0.69 -17.73 -10.09
CA THR A 580 0.23 -18.76 -11.02
C THR A 580 1.43 -19.47 -11.60
N PRO A 581 1.73 -20.71 -11.19
CA PRO A 581 2.85 -21.44 -11.74
C PRO A 581 2.55 -21.83 -13.19
N LEU A 582 3.55 -21.68 -14.06
CA LEU A 582 3.43 -21.87 -15.51
C LEU A 582 4.17 -23.11 -16.01
N ALA A 583 5.39 -23.30 -15.54
CA ALA A 583 6.21 -24.45 -15.87
C ALA A 583 7.17 -24.78 -14.73
N PHE A 584 7.63 -26.01 -14.71
CA PHE A 584 8.64 -26.46 -13.77
C PHE A 584 9.68 -27.32 -14.49
N LYS A 585 10.88 -27.34 -13.92
CA LYS A 585 11.95 -28.28 -14.28
C LYS A 585 12.28 -29.08 -13.03
N MET A 586 12.11 -30.39 -13.15
CA MET A 586 12.37 -31.38 -12.11
C MET A 586 13.46 -32.29 -12.65
N ASP A 587 14.67 -32.24 -12.10
CA ASP A 587 15.67 -33.30 -12.26
C ASP A 587 16.88 -32.96 -11.35
N ALA A 588 17.22 -33.78 -10.35
CA ALA A 588 17.84 -35.11 -10.38
C ALA A 588 19.38 -35.01 -10.44
N GLU A 589 19.99 -34.99 -9.25
CA GLU A 589 21.40 -35.29 -8.94
C GLU A 589 22.54 -34.40 -9.51
N GLU A 590 22.35 -33.61 -10.59
CA GLU A 590 23.49 -32.95 -11.28
C GLU A 590 23.57 -31.42 -11.22
N ILE A 591 22.49 -30.69 -10.91
CA ILE A 591 22.59 -29.22 -10.85
C ILE A 591 23.14 -28.79 -9.49
N VAL A 592 24.46 -28.76 -9.42
CA VAL A 592 25.22 -28.11 -8.35
C VAL A 592 25.17 -26.62 -8.64
N GLY A 593 24.39 -25.86 -7.87
CA GLY A 593 24.36 -24.40 -7.98
C GLY A 593 25.76 -23.80 -7.80
N PRO A 594 25.95 -22.50 -8.13
CA PRO A 594 27.28 -21.84 -8.12
C PRO A 594 28.03 -21.94 -6.78
N TYR A 595 27.32 -22.29 -5.71
CA TYR A 595 27.84 -22.44 -4.35
C TYR A 595 27.91 -23.89 -3.85
N GLY A 596 27.69 -24.89 -4.71
CA GLY A 596 27.72 -26.30 -4.31
C GLY A 596 26.37 -26.91 -3.93
N TYR A 597 25.27 -26.14 -3.94
CA TYR A 597 23.97 -26.60 -3.46
C TYR A 597 23.21 -27.45 -4.47
N ARG A 598 22.54 -28.51 -4.01
CA ARG A 598 21.62 -29.29 -4.83
C ARG A 598 20.28 -28.57 -4.99
N LEU A 599 19.90 -28.30 -6.24
CA LEU A 599 18.60 -27.72 -6.55
C LEU A 599 17.51 -28.80 -6.50
N ARG A 600 16.42 -28.49 -5.81
CA ARG A 600 15.27 -29.39 -5.61
C ARG A 600 14.22 -29.21 -6.70
N GLN A 601 13.94 -27.96 -7.07
CA GLN A 601 12.94 -27.59 -8.07
C GLN A 601 13.27 -26.21 -8.65
N ILE A 602 12.97 -26.04 -9.93
CA ILE A 602 12.92 -24.74 -10.61
C ILE A 602 11.50 -24.55 -11.09
N VAL A 603 10.89 -23.41 -10.76
CA VAL A 603 9.52 -23.08 -11.18
C VAL A 603 9.49 -21.71 -11.82
N VAL A 604 8.93 -21.64 -13.01
CA VAL A 604 8.53 -20.38 -13.65
C VAL A 604 7.08 -20.14 -13.29
N PHE A 605 6.81 -18.97 -12.73
CA PHE A 605 5.47 -18.56 -12.32
C PHE A 605 5.21 -17.12 -12.76
N ARG A 606 3.95 -16.70 -12.70
CA ARG A 606 3.56 -15.31 -12.95
C ARG A 606 2.76 -14.71 -11.83
N VAL A 607 2.86 -13.39 -11.72
CA VAL A 607 1.94 -12.54 -10.96
C VAL A 607 1.39 -11.52 -11.95
N GLY A 608 0.10 -11.63 -12.26
CA GLY A 608 -0.47 -10.88 -13.38
C GLY A 608 0.28 -11.20 -14.67
N ARG A 609 0.80 -10.19 -15.37
CA ARG A 609 1.57 -10.40 -16.61
C ARG A 609 3.06 -10.55 -16.37
N ARG A 610 3.56 -10.37 -15.15
CA ARG A 610 4.98 -10.46 -14.85
C ARG A 610 5.42 -11.90 -14.64
N LEU A 611 6.53 -12.28 -15.26
CA LEU A 611 7.14 -13.59 -15.11
C LEU A 611 8.24 -13.56 -14.05
N TYR A 612 8.29 -14.64 -13.28
CA TYR A 612 9.30 -14.88 -12.27
C TYR A 612 9.83 -16.30 -12.43
N MET A 613 11.08 -16.48 -12.03
CA MET A 613 11.69 -17.78 -11.84
C MET A 613 12.03 -17.94 -10.37
N THR A 614 11.79 -19.11 -9.81
CA THR A 614 12.25 -19.47 -8.47
C THR A 614 13.01 -20.78 -8.49
N VAL A 615 14.00 -20.86 -7.60
CA VAL A 615 14.81 -22.04 -7.35
C VAL A 615 14.79 -22.34 -5.86
N VAL A 616 14.52 -23.59 -5.51
CA VAL A 616 14.47 -24.06 -4.13
C VAL A 616 15.58 -25.10 -3.92
N SER A 617 16.35 -24.97 -2.83
CA SER A 617 17.50 -25.82 -2.49
C SER A 617 17.15 -26.90 -1.45
N ASP A 618 17.86 -28.03 -1.46
CA ASP A 618 17.64 -29.17 -0.55
C ASP A 618 18.47 -29.14 0.76
N GLU A 619 19.61 -28.44 0.83
CA GLU A 619 20.69 -28.85 1.76
C GLU A 619 20.89 -28.06 3.06
N THR A 620 20.35 -26.84 3.23
CA THR A 620 20.69 -26.02 4.43
C THR A 620 19.52 -25.38 5.16
N ASP A 621 18.42 -25.11 4.47
CA ASP A 621 17.17 -24.64 5.07
C ASP A 621 16.03 -24.88 4.06
N PRO A 622 15.02 -25.71 4.36
CA PRO A 622 13.89 -25.94 3.45
C PRO A 622 13.08 -24.66 3.12
N THR A 623 13.39 -23.54 3.79
CA THR A 623 12.80 -22.22 3.52
C THR A 623 13.65 -21.33 2.60
N SER A 624 14.86 -21.75 2.22
CA SER A 624 15.70 -20.98 1.28
C SER A 624 15.13 -21.04 -0.13
N VAL A 625 14.37 -20.01 -0.48
CA VAL A 625 13.77 -19.80 -1.79
C VAL A 625 14.50 -18.65 -2.47
N TYR A 626 15.10 -18.93 -3.62
CA TYR A 626 15.69 -17.91 -4.48
C TYR A 626 14.72 -17.58 -5.59
N TYR A 627 14.68 -16.32 -6.02
CA TYR A 627 13.79 -15.90 -7.08
C TYR A 627 14.34 -14.69 -7.83
N GLY A 628 13.81 -14.48 -9.03
CA GLY A 628 14.12 -13.32 -9.86
C GLY A 628 12.98 -13.04 -10.84
N ALA A 629 12.75 -11.77 -11.13
CA ALA A 629 11.85 -11.37 -12.20
C ALA A 629 12.54 -11.60 -13.56
N LEU A 630 11.83 -12.20 -14.50
CA LEU A 630 12.32 -12.36 -15.86
C LEU A 630 12.10 -11.04 -16.64
N PRO A 631 13.01 -10.66 -17.55
CA PRO A 631 12.94 -9.39 -18.29
C PRO A 631 11.88 -9.38 -19.42
N VAL A 632 10.87 -10.25 -19.31
CA VAL A 632 9.86 -10.53 -20.33
C VAL A 632 8.51 -10.70 -19.66
N GLN A 633 7.45 -10.23 -20.32
CA GLN A 633 6.08 -10.36 -19.81
C GLN A 633 5.37 -11.54 -20.42
N TYR A 634 4.46 -12.11 -19.65
CA TYR A 634 3.53 -13.12 -20.08
C TYR A 634 2.57 -12.56 -21.15
N GLY A 635 2.56 -13.22 -22.31
CA GLY A 635 1.75 -12.83 -23.47
C GLY A 635 2.49 -12.01 -24.53
N ASP A 636 3.71 -11.55 -24.25
CA ASP A 636 4.63 -11.06 -25.28
C ASP A 636 5.26 -12.25 -26.03
N THR A 637 6.06 -12.00 -27.07
CA THR A 637 6.83 -13.04 -27.77
C THR A 637 7.93 -13.58 -26.85
N PHE A 638 7.53 -14.45 -25.92
CA PHE A 638 8.42 -15.14 -25.02
C PHE A 638 9.16 -16.23 -25.78
N ASP A 639 10.47 -16.08 -25.95
CA ASP A 639 11.33 -17.16 -26.43
C ASP A 639 11.69 -18.06 -25.25
N ALA A 640 11.13 -19.26 -25.26
CA ALA A 640 11.33 -20.21 -24.19
C ALA A 640 12.73 -20.83 -24.18
N ASN A 641 13.51 -20.71 -25.26
CA ASN A 641 14.92 -21.10 -25.24
C ASN A 641 15.72 -20.27 -24.23
N LEU A 642 15.28 -19.04 -23.95
CA LEU A 642 15.86 -18.20 -22.91
C LEU A 642 15.77 -18.85 -21.53
N LEU A 643 14.79 -19.74 -21.26
CA LEU A 643 14.68 -20.41 -19.96
C LEU A 643 15.86 -21.33 -19.65
N ASP A 644 16.34 -22.09 -20.64
CA ASP A 644 17.50 -22.94 -20.43
C ASP A 644 18.78 -22.08 -20.31
N GLU A 645 18.91 -21.00 -21.09
CA GLU A 645 20.02 -20.05 -20.96
C GLU A 645 20.06 -19.34 -19.59
N PHE A 646 18.89 -18.93 -19.07
CA PHE A 646 18.77 -18.32 -17.73
C PHE A 646 19.11 -19.30 -16.60
N VAL A 647 18.83 -20.60 -16.79
CA VAL A 647 19.16 -21.62 -15.79
C VAL A 647 20.64 -21.98 -15.83
N ASP A 648 21.23 -22.08 -17.03
CA ASP A 648 22.62 -22.53 -17.24
C ASP A 648 23.66 -21.44 -16.93
N THR A 649 23.27 -20.16 -17.05
CA THR A 649 24.10 -19.04 -16.63
C THR A 649 24.26 -19.05 -15.10
N HIS A 650 25.39 -19.59 -14.64
CA HIS A 650 25.78 -19.67 -13.23
C HIS A 650 25.73 -18.31 -12.49
N ASP A 651 25.74 -17.20 -13.25
CA ASP A 651 25.66 -15.82 -12.77
C ASP A 651 24.24 -15.32 -12.48
N TRP A 652 23.16 -16.04 -12.82
CA TRP A 652 21.80 -15.51 -12.60
C TRP A 652 21.52 -15.17 -11.13
N PHE A 653 22.04 -15.97 -10.18
CA PHE A 653 21.94 -15.67 -8.75
C PHE A 653 22.65 -14.38 -8.34
N SER A 654 23.73 -14.02 -9.05
CA SER A 654 24.43 -12.74 -8.86
C SER A 654 23.67 -11.57 -9.51
N LEU A 655 22.83 -11.87 -10.51
CA LEU A 655 22.01 -10.90 -11.22
C LEU A 655 20.71 -10.57 -10.46
N THR A 656 20.23 -11.48 -9.62
CA THR A 656 18.96 -11.36 -8.87
C THR A 656 19.12 -11.07 -7.39
N ASP A 657 20.33 -10.78 -6.89
CA ASP A 657 20.45 -10.16 -5.56
C ASP A 657 19.79 -8.77 -5.66
N ASN A 658 18.57 -8.68 -5.14
CA ASN A 658 17.63 -7.57 -5.31
C ASN A 658 18.22 -6.18 -4.95
N ARG A 659 19.38 -6.14 -4.30
CA ARG A 659 20.09 -4.92 -3.92
C ARG A 659 20.92 -4.31 -5.04
N HIS A 660 21.25 -5.06 -6.10
CA HIS A 660 22.14 -4.64 -7.20
C HIS A 660 21.54 -4.89 -8.60
N GLY A 661 20.21 -5.05 -8.68
CA GLY A 661 19.49 -5.33 -9.93
C GLY A 661 19.81 -4.34 -11.08
N ASP A 662 20.13 -3.08 -10.76
CA ASP A 662 20.55 -2.08 -11.75
C ASP A 662 21.91 -2.42 -12.40
N GLU A 663 22.92 -2.87 -11.64
CA GLU A 663 24.24 -3.23 -12.20
C GLU A 663 24.19 -4.56 -12.97
N ALA A 664 23.42 -5.52 -12.45
CA ALA A 664 23.18 -6.81 -13.07
C ALA A 664 22.45 -6.67 -14.41
N LEU A 665 21.39 -5.86 -14.42
CA LEU A 665 20.66 -5.57 -15.64
C LEU A 665 21.47 -4.73 -16.61
N ASP A 666 22.25 -3.75 -16.14
CA ASP A 666 23.20 -3.06 -17.01
C ASP A 666 24.17 -4.05 -17.63
N ARG A 667 24.61 -5.11 -16.92
CA ARG A 667 25.43 -6.18 -17.49
C ARG A 667 24.67 -7.03 -18.50
N VAL A 668 23.45 -7.49 -18.22
CA VAL A 668 22.64 -8.31 -19.14
C VAL A 668 22.22 -7.51 -20.37
N CYS A 669 21.73 -6.28 -20.19
CA CYS A 669 21.40 -5.38 -21.30
C CYS A 669 22.66 -4.94 -22.06
N SER A 670 23.81 -4.76 -21.40
CA SER A 670 25.08 -4.50 -22.10
C SER A 670 25.57 -5.72 -22.85
N GLN A 671 25.39 -6.93 -22.31
CA GLN A 671 25.70 -8.19 -23.01
C GLN A 671 24.78 -8.39 -24.20
N ALA A 672 23.46 -8.23 -24.06
CA ALA A 672 22.51 -8.32 -25.17
C ALA A 672 22.80 -7.27 -26.26
N LYS A 673 23.10 -6.02 -25.87
CA LYS A 673 23.54 -4.98 -26.81
C LYS A 673 24.89 -5.31 -27.44
N ALA A 674 25.84 -5.85 -26.69
CA ALA A 674 27.15 -6.27 -27.19
C ALA A 674 27.00 -7.40 -28.21
N THR A 675 26.17 -8.40 -27.92
CA THR A 675 25.83 -9.51 -28.83
C THR A 675 25.20 -8.99 -30.11
N GLN A 676 24.19 -8.11 -30.00
CA GLN A 676 23.57 -7.49 -31.18
C GLN A 676 24.58 -6.65 -31.98
N GLN A 677 25.44 -5.87 -31.31
CA GLN A 677 26.50 -5.11 -31.96
C GLN A 677 27.48 -6.00 -32.72
N VAL A 678 27.83 -7.17 -32.17
CA VAL A 678 28.70 -8.15 -32.85
C VAL A 678 28.01 -8.74 -34.06
N LEU A 679 26.74 -9.11 -33.95
CA LEU A 679 25.95 -9.66 -35.06
C LEU A 679 25.78 -8.63 -36.20
N ASP A 680 25.37 -7.40 -35.86
CA ASP A 680 25.22 -6.29 -36.81
C ASP A 680 26.57 -5.96 -37.49
N PHE A 681 27.67 -6.00 -36.74
CA PHE A 681 29.01 -5.75 -37.27
C PHE A 681 29.46 -6.85 -38.23
N LEU A 682 29.20 -8.12 -37.89
CA LEU A 682 29.54 -9.26 -38.74
C LEU A 682 28.72 -9.29 -40.03
N GLU A 683 27.45 -8.88 -39.97
CA GLU A 683 26.60 -8.72 -41.16
C GLU A 683 27.11 -7.58 -42.05
N LYS A 684 27.47 -6.43 -41.44
CA LYS A 684 27.96 -5.26 -42.15
C LYS A 684 29.37 -5.41 -42.72
N TYR A 685 30.25 -6.17 -42.05
CA TYR A 685 31.66 -6.35 -42.41
C TYR A 685 32.08 -7.83 -42.39
N PRO A 686 31.50 -8.69 -43.25
CA PRO A 686 31.71 -10.14 -43.21
C PRO A 686 33.16 -10.58 -43.39
N GLY A 687 34.01 -9.69 -43.94
CA GLY A 687 35.43 -9.93 -44.21
C GLY A 687 36.41 -9.52 -43.10
N LYS A 688 36.05 -8.61 -42.18
CA LYS A 688 37.06 -7.96 -41.31
C LYS A 688 37.52 -8.79 -40.13
N LEU A 689 36.69 -9.73 -39.68
CA LEU A 689 37.03 -10.66 -38.61
C LEU A 689 37.35 -12.06 -39.12
N LEU A 690 37.64 -12.24 -40.43
CA LEU A 690 37.82 -13.57 -41.03
C LEU A 690 38.88 -14.42 -40.31
N ASN A 691 39.94 -13.80 -39.81
CA ASN A 691 41.01 -14.51 -39.10
C ASN A 691 40.58 -14.98 -37.70
N ARG A 692 39.75 -14.20 -36.99
CA ARG A 692 39.15 -14.63 -35.71
C ARG A 692 38.01 -15.61 -35.93
N ARG A 693 37.24 -15.44 -37.03
CA ARG A 693 36.14 -16.33 -37.43
C ARG A 693 36.59 -17.75 -37.76
N ARG A 694 37.83 -17.92 -38.25
CA ARG A 694 38.46 -19.24 -38.46
C ARG A 694 38.77 -20.01 -37.18
N LEU A 695 38.79 -19.32 -36.03
CA LEU A 695 38.99 -19.95 -34.72
C LEU A 695 37.69 -20.41 -34.08
N LEU A 696 36.55 -20.10 -34.69
CA LEU A 696 35.24 -20.50 -34.20
C LEU A 696 34.96 -21.95 -34.61
N SER A 697 34.40 -22.69 -33.67
CA SER A 697 34.00 -24.08 -33.80
C SER A 697 32.87 -24.29 -34.83
N ASP A 698 31.99 -23.30 -35.00
CA ASP A 698 30.86 -23.30 -35.95
C ASP A 698 30.67 -21.93 -36.63
N ASN A 699 29.95 -21.89 -37.76
CA ASN A 699 29.55 -20.65 -38.44
C ASN A 699 28.21 -20.08 -37.94
N ASN A 700 27.43 -20.84 -37.17
CA ASN A 700 26.20 -20.38 -36.53
C ASN A 700 26.53 -19.68 -35.19
N PRO A 701 26.25 -18.36 -35.05
CA PRO A 701 26.48 -17.63 -33.80
C PRO A 701 25.76 -18.21 -32.58
N GLU A 702 24.62 -18.87 -32.81
CA GLU A 702 23.83 -19.52 -31.75
C GLU A 702 24.53 -20.73 -31.13
N LEU A 703 25.59 -21.25 -31.78
CA LEU A 703 26.34 -22.42 -31.31
C LEU A 703 27.72 -22.05 -30.72
N TRP A 704 28.04 -20.76 -30.63
CA TRP A 704 29.33 -20.32 -30.11
C TRP A 704 29.40 -20.40 -28.59
N GLU A 705 30.52 -20.87 -28.07
CA GLU A 705 30.80 -20.87 -26.64
C GLU A 705 31.11 -19.44 -26.13
N ALA A 706 30.99 -19.23 -24.82
CA ALA A 706 31.19 -17.91 -24.20
C ALA A 706 32.57 -17.28 -24.51
N GLU A 707 33.61 -18.11 -24.62
CA GLU A 707 34.96 -17.64 -24.95
C GLU A 707 35.06 -17.16 -26.41
N GLU A 708 34.33 -17.80 -27.32
CA GLU A 708 34.26 -17.45 -28.73
C GLU A 708 33.54 -16.11 -28.92
N TRP A 709 32.44 -15.91 -28.19
CA TRP A 709 31.73 -14.64 -28.11
C TRP A 709 32.62 -13.50 -27.59
N ARG A 710 33.38 -13.75 -26.52
CA ARG A 710 34.31 -12.77 -25.95
C ARG A 710 35.39 -12.35 -26.93
N MET A 711 36.05 -13.30 -27.59
CA MET A 711 37.11 -13.02 -28.58
C MET A 711 36.60 -12.19 -29.77
N LEU A 712 35.37 -12.44 -30.21
CA LEU A 712 34.73 -11.70 -31.29
C LEU A 712 34.34 -10.29 -30.86
N TYR A 713 33.73 -10.15 -29.67
CA TYR A 713 33.37 -8.84 -29.13
C TYR A 713 34.59 -7.94 -28.97
N GLU A 714 35.69 -8.45 -28.41
CA GLU A 714 36.95 -7.72 -28.32
C GLU A 714 37.46 -7.29 -29.71
N GLY A 715 37.31 -8.16 -30.72
CA GLY A 715 37.72 -7.86 -32.09
C GLY A 715 36.86 -6.79 -32.76
N VAL A 716 35.56 -6.77 -32.48
CA VAL A 716 34.65 -5.71 -32.93
C VAL A 716 35.02 -4.39 -32.27
N GLN A 717 35.30 -4.40 -30.97
CA GLN A 717 35.72 -3.20 -30.24
C GLN A 717 37.04 -2.65 -30.79
N ASP A 718 38.04 -3.49 -31.06
CA ASP A 718 39.33 -3.09 -31.65
C ASP A 718 39.11 -2.35 -32.99
N VAL A 719 38.27 -2.89 -33.88
CA VAL A 719 38.01 -2.28 -35.19
C VAL A 719 37.21 -0.98 -35.07
N LEU A 720 36.22 -0.92 -34.17
CA LEU A 720 35.46 0.30 -33.92
C LEU A 720 36.34 1.41 -33.31
N LEU A 721 37.27 1.05 -32.43
CA LEU A 721 38.29 1.96 -31.90
C LEU A 721 39.20 2.50 -33.00
N GLU A 722 39.66 1.64 -33.93
CA GLU A 722 40.45 2.08 -35.08
C GLU A 722 39.69 3.05 -36.01
N GLN A 723 38.39 2.82 -36.23
CA GLN A 723 37.53 3.75 -36.98
C GLN A 723 37.40 5.10 -36.27
N SER A 724 37.20 5.09 -34.95
CA SER A 724 37.06 6.32 -34.17
C SER A 724 38.34 7.16 -34.14
N CYS A 725 39.49 6.54 -34.34
CA CYS A 725 40.79 7.21 -34.45
C CYS A 725 41.07 7.79 -35.86
N GLY A 726 40.10 7.77 -36.77
CA GLY A 726 40.20 8.42 -38.08
C GLY A 726 41.05 7.66 -39.10
N ARG A 727 41.29 6.35 -38.91
CA ARG A 727 41.83 5.52 -39.98
C ARG A 727 40.67 5.08 -40.87
N ASP A 728 40.60 5.64 -42.07
CA ASP A 728 39.65 5.19 -43.10
C ASP A 728 39.99 3.74 -43.48
N ILE A 729 39.07 2.82 -43.18
CA ILE A 729 39.28 1.37 -43.35
C ILE A 729 38.76 0.87 -44.71
N ASP A 730 38.70 1.75 -45.71
CA ASP A 730 38.26 1.45 -47.08
C ASP A 730 39.42 1.40 -48.09
N GLU A 731 40.68 1.52 -47.64
CA GLU A 731 41.82 1.17 -48.50
C GLU A 731 42.13 -0.34 -48.39
N PRO A 732 41.91 -1.14 -49.45
CA PRO A 732 42.34 -2.52 -49.45
C PRO A 732 43.88 -2.55 -49.45
N GLU A 733 44.47 -3.06 -48.36
CA GLU A 733 45.88 -3.47 -48.38
C GLU A 733 46.06 -4.52 -49.49
N MET A 734 46.95 -4.20 -50.43
CA MET A 734 47.30 -5.02 -51.59
C MET A 734 48.41 -6.01 -51.25
#